data_AF-A0A5J4YQY1-F1
#
_entry.id   AF-A0A5J4YQY1-F1
#
_cell.length_a   1.000
_cell.length_b   1.000
_cell.length_c   1.000
_cell.angle_alpha   90.00
_cell.angle_beta   90.00
_cell.angle_gamma   90.00
#
_symmetry.space_group_name_H-M   'P 1'
#
loop_
_entity.id
_entity.type
_entity.pdbx_description
1 polymer ?
#
loop_
_entity_poly.entity_id
_entity_poly.type
_entity_poly.pdbx_seq_one_letter_code
_entity_poly.pdbx_strand_id
1 'polypeptide(L)'
;MLQEGHVQGRTSVSPMNYWQGMGRARVVGRTKAIKGTTHEEYGPEETPRKVFVSAQTRKVIWALKVVAVAAVWIALLGGLIYLMHIAFRGRPNAVDRGRVSDSVTTNDQGMATGSAGEPQDASSQASSDANVETQSRNENQTALKQLHDRVQANFEEKDKQREAHDGIGNSDSQSGFGSDSATPGREDQVAETPAVHRGKIDSPSYEGTCYLSLRQERVCVLSPFCVEVNGQGVATPVVVLDPDKDLSCFRLRKHREVTSTGQDRCDEWLRQFVKEADFSRPLSFQNRSWFEALTWNNKSVYVDAQPAAFLNLMAASNANIAHFSGRIGHLFHVMQNLDLYGFAGKKLRHIALLGEITHQKMMHVPGDAQYDNWHMRLAQVLGDNEIPVELGFPMSRFTQPGVHFLGGHRTRNFRICWKNAVLPAFLKGRMFVSADELQAKADLPENAIGVPLDAIALRKGIGKVVFDEEKLPDMKRRLVLLARGRTRVFEAEDQKALEKQLEDLAKSRGWEYETVSFENKPFTQQLDSVKNAAVAVGIHGANLVNTIFMPPHAGLVEIFPYGFAHGMYERGLNSGLRYASVDLTTEPERPPYLENHENSVTKCVRENPACKLYYRSDRRKVPISAADVRQIVQEVELMMKSTPL
;
A
#
# COMPACT_ATOMS: atom_id res chain seq x y z
N MET A 1 -24.77 -54.82 -4.24
CA MET A 1 -25.71 -54.51 -5.34
C MET A 1 -25.91 -53.01 -5.35
N LEU A 2 -25.10 -52.31 -6.14
CA LEU A 2 -25.18 -50.87 -6.36
C LEU A 2 -25.56 -50.70 -7.82
N GLN A 3 -26.59 -49.89 -8.09
CA GLN A 3 -26.94 -49.50 -9.46
C GLN A 3 -27.06 -47.98 -9.52
N GLU A 4 -26.52 -47.48 -10.61
CA GLU A 4 -26.13 -46.12 -10.91
C GLU A 4 -27.31 -45.21 -11.26
N GLY A 5 -27.12 -43.90 -11.10
CA GLY A 5 -28.02 -42.86 -11.60
C GLY A 5 -27.25 -41.57 -11.89
N HIS A 6 -26.48 -41.55 -12.98
CA HIS A 6 -25.85 -40.36 -13.52
C HIS A 6 -26.91 -39.44 -14.17
N VAL A 7 -26.91 -38.16 -13.78
CA VAL A 7 -27.47 -37.07 -14.59
C VAL A 7 -26.41 -35.98 -14.74
N GLN A 8 -25.87 -35.87 -15.96
CA GLN A 8 -25.02 -34.77 -16.40
C GLN A 8 -25.89 -33.62 -16.93
N GLY A 9 -25.66 -32.41 -16.43
CA GLY A 9 -26.18 -31.17 -16.99
C GLY A 9 -25.15 -30.05 -16.81
N ARG A 10 -24.48 -29.69 -17.91
CA ARG A 10 -23.49 -28.60 -18.01
C ARG A 10 -24.16 -27.23 -17.96
N THR A 11 -23.49 -26.26 -17.31
CA THR A 11 -23.09 -24.98 -17.92
C THR A 11 -21.97 -24.35 -17.07
N SER A 12 -20.72 -24.56 -17.46
CA SER A 12 -19.57 -23.83 -16.91
C SER A 12 -19.27 -22.64 -17.82
N VAL A 13 -19.50 -21.43 -17.33
CA VAL A 13 -19.01 -20.19 -17.96
C VAL A 13 -17.53 -20.08 -17.64
N SER A 14 -16.70 -20.07 -18.69
CA SER A 14 -15.25 -19.93 -18.60
C SER A 14 -14.88 -18.45 -18.50
N PRO A 15 -14.01 -18.02 -17.56
CA PRO A 15 -13.54 -16.64 -17.52
C PRO A 15 -12.48 -16.41 -18.63
N MET A 16 -12.68 -15.32 -19.39
CA MET A 16 -11.78 -14.85 -20.44
C MET A 16 -10.37 -14.59 -19.90
N ASN A 17 -9.39 -15.27 -20.49
CA ASN A 17 -7.97 -14.94 -20.36
C ASN A 17 -7.66 -13.64 -21.12
N TYR A 18 -7.28 -12.59 -20.39
CA TYR A 18 -6.67 -11.39 -20.95
C TYR A 18 -5.14 -11.49 -20.89
N TRP A 19 -4.49 -11.16 -22.02
CA TRP A 19 -3.04 -10.96 -22.29
C TRP A 19 -2.22 -12.11 -22.88
N GLN A 20 -1.97 -12.06 -24.20
CA GLN A 20 -0.66 -11.76 -24.81
C GLN A 20 -0.79 -11.77 -26.35
N GLY A 21 -0.58 -10.60 -26.98
CA GLY A 21 -0.52 -10.46 -28.43
C GLY A 21 0.92 -10.49 -28.95
N MET A 22 1.05 -11.06 -30.16
CA MET A 22 2.22 -11.10 -31.05
C MET A 22 3.22 -12.25 -30.86
N GLY A 23 2.84 -13.41 -31.41
CA GLY A 23 3.77 -14.42 -31.92
C GLY A 23 3.30 -14.88 -33.31
N ARG A 24 4.11 -14.61 -34.34
CA ARG A 24 3.84 -14.93 -35.75
C ARG A 24 3.65 -16.44 -35.95
N ALA A 25 2.53 -16.86 -36.52
CA ALA A 25 2.35 -18.20 -37.07
C ALA A 25 2.32 -18.14 -38.61
N ARG A 26 3.31 -18.80 -39.24
CA ARG A 26 3.27 -19.21 -40.65
C ARG A 26 2.24 -20.33 -40.76
N VAL A 27 1.24 -20.17 -41.63
CA VAL A 27 0.39 -21.28 -42.08
C VAL A 27 0.75 -21.59 -43.53
N VAL A 28 1.23 -22.81 -43.74
CA VAL A 28 1.39 -23.47 -45.04
C VAL A 28 0.00 -23.92 -45.48
N GLY A 29 -0.37 -23.61 -46.72
CA GLY A 29 -1.72 -23.78 -47.23
C GLY A 29 -2.12 -25.20 -47.60
N ARG A 30 -3.41 -25.37 -47.88
CA ARG A 30 -3.92 -26.15 -49.02
C ARG A 30 -5.37 -25.78 -49.31
N THR A 31 -5.66 -25.86 -50.60
CA THR A 31 -6.82 -25.44 -51.39
C THR A 31 -8.07 -26.29 -51.17
N LYS A 32 -9.26 -25.67 -51.30
CA LYS A 32 -10.27 -26.05 -52.31
C LYS A 32 -11.42 -25.03 -52.38
N ALA A 33 -11.78 -24.72 -53.62
CA ALA A 33 -12.76 -23.72 -54.03
C ALA A 33 -14.19 -24.29 -54.07
N ILE A 34 -15.19 -23.45 -53.76
CA ILE A 34 -16.55 -23.52 -54.30
C ILE A 34 -17.01 -22.08 -54.62
N LYS A 35 -17.58 -21.91 -55.83
CA LYS A 35 -18.07 -20.68 -56.45
C LYS A 35 -19.49 -20.30 -55.98
N GLY A 36 -19.81 -19.01 -56.03
CA GLY A 36 -21.19 -18.45 -56.13
C GLY A 36 -21.31 -17.05 -55.53
N THR A 37 -21.08 -15.98 -56.30
CA THR A 37 -22.08 -14.95 -56.75
C THR A 37 -22.72 -14.16 -55.58
N THR A 38 -22.58 -12.84 -55.43
CA THR A 38 -22.95 -11.74 -56.34
C THR A 38 -22.34 -10.39 -55.86
N HIS A 39 -22.33 -9.42 -56.77
CA HIS A 39 -21.81 -8.06 -56.67
C HIS A 39 -22.38 -7.20 -55.53
N GLU A 40 -21.52 -6.39 -54.90
CA GLU A 40 -21.83 -5.00 -54.55
C GLU A 40 -20.52 -4.17 -54.51
N GLU A 41 -20.53 -3.05 -55.21
CA GLU A 41 -19.42 -2.11 -55.38
C GLU A 41 -19.14 -1.32 -54.09
N TYR A 42 -17.89 -1.30 -53.63
CA TYR A 42 -17.36 -0.25 -52.77
C TYR A 42 -15.98 0.16 -53.28
N GLY A 43 -15.82 1.46 -53.53
CA GLY A 43 -14.60 2.08 -54.04
C GLY A 43 -13.41 2.01 -53.07
N PRO A 44 -12.18 2.28 -53.54
CA PRO A 44 -10.99 2.12 -52.74
C PRO A 44 -10.87 3.24 -51.68
N GLU A 45 -10.84 2.85 -50.40
CA GLU A 45 -10.41 3.70 -49.30
C GLU A 45 -8.94 4.11 -49.48
N GLU A 46 -8.71 5.42 -49.54
CA GLU A 46 -7.38 6.01 -49.53
C GLU A 46 -6.70 5.74 -48.18
N THR A 47 -5.64 4.94 -48.20
CA THR A 47 -4.73 4.81 -47.06
C THR A 47 -4.07 6.17 -46.75
N PRO A 48 -4.05 6.61 -45.48
CA PRO A 48 -3.43 7.89 -45.13
C PRO A 48 -1.92 7.82 -45.40
N ARG A 49 -1.47 8.63 -46.38
CA ARG A 49 -0.05 8.82 -46.68
C ARG A 49 0.66 9.29 -45.41
N LYS A 50 1.54 8.45 -44.88
CA LYS A 50 2.52 8.86 -43.86
C LYS A 50 3.41 9.94 -44.47
N VAL A 51 3.19 11.19 -44.08
CA VAL A 51 4.05 12.32 -44.44
C VAL A 51 5.38 12.11 -43.71
N PHE A 52 6.38 11.64 -44.46
CA PHE A 52 7.75 11.58 -43.95
C PHE A 52 8.30 13.01 -43.84
N VAL A 53 8.27 13.54 -42.61
CA VAL A 53 8.90 14.81 -42.29
C VAL A 53 10.42 14.62 -42.34
N SER A 54 11.06 15.35 -43.25
CA SER A 54 12.51 15.30 -43.47
C SER A 54 13.28 15.60 -42.18
N ALA A 55 14.50 15.08 -42.06
CA ALA A 55 15.37 15.37 -40.92
C ALA A 55 15.62 16.88 -40.74
N GLN A 56 15.60 17.65 -41.84
CA GLN A 56 15.79 19.09 -41.83
C GLN A 56 14.59 19.82 -41.22
N THR A 57 13.37 19.40 -41.56
CA THR A 57 12.14 19.95 -40.95
C THR A 57 12.06 19.64 -39.45
N ARG A 58 12.55 18.47 -39.00
CA ARG A 58 12.64 18.16 -37.57
C ARG A 58 13.61 19.07 -36.82
N LYS A 59 14.74 19.45 -37.42
CA LYS A 59 15.69 20.41 -36.84
C LYS A 59 15.06 21.81 -36.69
N VAL A 60 14.29 22.26 -37.69
CA VAL A 60 13.58 23.55 -37.64
C VAL A 60 12.51 23.54 -36.54
N ILE A 61 11.71 22.48 -36.43
CA ILE A 61 10.71 22.34 -35.37
C ILE A 61 11.36 22.34 -33.98
N TRP A 62 12.51 21.67 -33.84
CA TRP A 62 13.25 21.66 -32.57
C TRP A 62 13.80 23.06 -32.23
N ALA A 63 14.39 23.78 -33.20
CA ALA A 63 14.88 25.14 -32.99
C ALA A 63 13.76 26.11 -32.58
N LEU A 64 12.58 26.03 -33.21
CA LEU A 64 11.42 26.85 -32.85
C LEU A 64 10.93 26.56 -31.42
N LYS A 65 10.97 25.30 -30.97
CA LYS A 65 10.63 24.94 -29.58
C LYS A 65 11.62 25.53 -28.59
N VAL A 66 12.92 25.53 -28.90
CA VAL A 66 13.94 26.13 -28.04
C VAL A 66 13.75 27.64 -27.91
N VAL A 67 13.45 28.34 -29.02
CA VAL A 67 13.17 29.79 -29.01
C VAL A 67 11.92 30.11 -28.20
N ALA A 68 10.84 29.32 -28.35
CA ALA A 68 9.61 29.53 -27.58
C ALA A 68 9.84 29.37 -26.06
N VAL A 69 10.62 28.37 -25.64
CA VAL A 69 10.97 28.17 -24.22
C VAL A 69 11.82 29.34 -23.70
N ALA A 70 12.79 29.83 -24.48
CA ALA A 70 13.60 30.98 -24.10
C ALA A 70 12.76 32.25 -23.92
N ALA A 71 11.78 32.50 -24.81
CA ALA A 71 10.88 33.65 -24.70
C ALA A 71 10.04 33.65 -23.41
N VAL A 72 9.54 32.47 -23.00
CA VAL A 72 8.80 32.32 -21.73
C VAL A 72 9.68 32.65 -20.52
N TRP A 73 10.94 32.18 -20.51
CA TRP A 73 11.87 32.48 -19.43
C TRP A 73 12.21 33.97 -19.34
N ILE A 74 12.39 34.65 -20.48
CA ILE A 74 12.63 36.11 -20.51
C ILE A 74 11.42 36.87 -19.95
N ALA A 75 10.19 36.48 -20.32
CA ALA A 75 8.98 37.11 -19.79
C ALA A 75 8.84 36.94 -18.26
N LEU A 76 9.14 35.74 -17.74
CA LEU A 76 9.12 35.47 -16.30
C LEU A 76 10.17 36.29 -15.54
N LEU A 77 11.39 36.40 -16.07
CA LEU A 77 12.44 37.24 -15.48
C LEU A 77 12.04 38.72 -15.46
N GLY A 78 11.44 39.21 -16.55
CA GLY A 78 10.92 40.57 -16.64
C GLY A 78 9.83 40.85 -15.59
N GLY A 79 8.91 39.91 -15.39
CA GLY A 79 7.89 40.00 -14.34
C GLY A 79 8.47 40.03 -12.92
N LEU A 80 9.50 39.22 -12.65
CA LEU A 80 10.19 39.20 -11.36
C LEU A 80 10.88 40.54 -11.06
N ILE A 81 11.60 41.09 -12.04
CA ILE A 81 12.27 42.39 -11.92
C ILE A 81 11.26 43.50 -11.66
N TYR A 82 10.12 43.49 -12.35
CA TYR A 82 9.04 44.46 -12.16
C TYR A 82 8.46 44.41 -10.73
N LEU A 83 8.21 43.21 -10.20
CA LEU A 83 7.71 43.03 -8.83
C LEU A 83 8.72 43.50 -7.78
N MET A 84 10.02 43.23 -7.98
CA MET A 84 11.06 43.77 -7.11
C MET A 84 11.08 45.30 -7.15
N HIS A 85 10.88 45.91 -8.32
CA HIS A 85 10.85 47.36 -8.44
C HIS A 85 9.65 48.01 -7.71
N ILE A 86 8.49 47.35 -7.69
CA ILE A 86 7.32 47.77 -6.89
C ILE A 86 7.64 47.68 -5.39
N ALA A 87 8.23 46.56 -4.95
CA ALA A 87 8.54 46.33 -3.54
C ALA A 87 9.51 47.39 -2.96
N PHE A 88 10.41 47.94 -3.78
CA PHE A 88 11.38 48.95 -3.35
C PHE A 88 10.85 50.39 -3.33
N ARG A 89 9.70 50.70 -3.96
CA ARG A 89 9.13 52.06 -3.98
C ARG A 89 8.12 52.36 -2.86
N GLY A 90 7.75 51.37 -2.04
CA GLY A 90 6.59 51.45 -1.14
C GLY A 90 6.84 51.72 0.34
N ARG A 91 7.91 52.44 0.75
CA ARG A 91 8.08 52.82 2.17
C ARG A 91 7.97 54.34 2.39
N PRO A 92 6.83 54.85 2.87
CA PRO A 92 6.75 56.19 3.44
C PRO A 92 7.30 56.20 4.89
N ASN A 93 8.01 57.28 5.22
CA ASN A 93 8.58 57.57 6.53
C ASN A 93 7.49 57.80 7.59
N ALA A 94 7.67 57.24 8.78
CA ALA A 94 6.84 57.45 9.95
C ALA A 94 7.23 58.73 10.70
N VAL A 95 6.24 59.56 11.06
CA VAL A 95 6.36 60.64 12.05
C VAL A 95 5.08 60.71 12.89
N ASP A 96 5.22 60.29 14.15
CA ASP A 96 4.87 60.93 15.43
C ASP A 96 3.41 61.29 15.88
N ARG A 97 3.18 61.00 17.18
CA ARG A 97 2.25 61.52 18.22
C ARG A 97 0.78 61.04 18.35
N GLY A 98 0.45 60.60 19.59
CA GLY A 98 -0.57 61.31 20.41
C GLY A 98 -1.70 60.52 21.12
N ARG A 99 -1.45 60.12 22.39
CA ARG A 99 -2.19 60.37 23.66
C ARG A 99 -3.76 60.33 23.81
N VAL A 100 -4.18 59.79 24.98
CA VAL A 100 -5.46 59.91 25.81
C VAL A 100 -6.76 59.36 25.18
N SER A 101 -7.77 58.78 25.84
CA SER A 101 -8.32 58.93 27.21
C SER A 101 -9.35 57.84 27.61
N ASP A 102 -9.64 57.79 28.91
CA ASP A 102 -10.49 56.89 29.72
C ASP A 102 -12.02 56.93 29.51
N SER A 103 -12.71 55.89 30.02
CA SER A 103 -13.96 55.88 30.84
C SER A 103 -14.52 54.42 30.88
N VAL A 104 -14.70 53.70 31.99
CA VAL A 104 -15.45 53.84 33.27
C VAL A 104 -16.98 53.70 33.13
N THR A 105 -17.53 52.66 33.78
CA THR A 105 -18.81 52.48 34.57
C THR A 105 -19.36 51.06 34.34
N THR A 106 -19.35 50.10 35.30
CA THR A 106 -20.00 49.88 36.62
C THR A 106 -21.44 49.32 36.60
N ASN A 107 -21.59 48.17 37.31
CA ASN A 107 -22.74 47.72 38.15
C ASN A 107 -24.05 47.30 37.45
N ASP A 108 -24.91 46.40 37.96
CA ASP A 108 -24.93 45.58 39.19
C ASP A 108 -25.97 44.42 39.06
N GLN A 109 -25.97 43.59 40.09
CA GLN A 109 -26.72 42.35 40.36
C GLN A 109 -28.26 42.46 40.46
N GLY A 110 -28.94 41.30 40.42
CA GLY A 110 -30.29 41.11 40.98
C GLY A 110 -30.81 39.67 40.93
N MET A 111 -30.96 39.02 42.10
CA MET A 111 -31.64 37.73 42.33
C MET A 111 -33.16 37.90 42.55
N ALA A 112 -33.97 36.88 42.22
CA ALA A 112 -34.85 36.10 43.15
C ALA A 112 -36.22 35.60 42.58
N THR A 113 -36.44 34.29 42.75
CA THR A 113 -37.67 33.54 43.15
C THR A 113 -39.00 33.57 42.37
N GLY A 114 -39.52 32.36 42.04
CA GLY A 114 -40.83 31.88 42.56
C GLY A 114 -41.99 31.46 41.63
N SER A 115 -42.32 30.15 41.67
CA SER A 115 -43.66 29.50 41.65
C SER A 115 -44.40 29.05 40.35
N ALA A 116 -44.67 27.73 40.34
CA ALA A 116 -45.77 26.85 39.85
C ALA A 116 -46.89 27.29 38.87
N GLY A 117 -47.25 26.38 37.95
CA GLY A 117 -48.65 26.14 37.51
C GLY A 117 -48.92 25.81 36.02
N GLU A 118 -49.19 24.53 35.74
CA GLU A 118 -50.08 23.96 34.67
C GLU A 118 -49.69 23.91 33.17
N PRO A 119 -50.28 22.97 32.38
CA PRO A 119 -49.61 22.29 31.26
C PRO A 119 -50.19 22.62 29.88
N GLN A 120 -49.36 22.95 28.87
CA GLN A 120 -49.78 22.97 27.47
C GLN A 120 -48.65 22.61 26.47
N ASP A 121 -49.06 21.78 25.50
CA ASP A 121 -48.68 21.71 24.08
C ASP A 121 -47.32 21.13 23.63
N ALA A 122 -47.42 19.88 23.18
CA ALA A 122 -46.48 19.18 22.33
C ALA A 122 -46.54 19.72 20.89
N SER A 123 -45.87 20.85 20.62
CA SER A 123 -45.52 21.24 19.24
C SER A 123 -44.27 22.12 19.11
N SER A 124 -43.44 22.25 20.16
CA SER A 124 -42.25 23.13 20.16
C SER A 124 -40.88 22.39 20.17
N GLN A 125 -40.86 21.05 20.21
CA GLN A 125 -39.62 20.27 20.28
C GLN A 125 -38.85 20.11 18.95
N ALA A 126 -39.42 20.50 17.81
CA ALA A 126 -38.72 20.39 16.51
C ALA A 126 -37.79 21.57 16.21
N SER A 127 -37.91 22.72 16.89
CA SER A 127 -37.04 23.89 16.64
C SER A 127 -35.90 24.06 17.66
N SER A 128 -35.97 23.37 18.81
CA SER A 128 -34.85 23.33 19.78
C SER A 128 -33.71 22.46 19.28
N ASP A 129 -34.02 21.33 18.63
CA ASP A 129 -33.02 20.34 18.23
C ASP A 129 -32.17 20.81 17.04
N ALA A 130 -32.77 21.58 16.12
CA ALA A 130 -32.05 22.22 15.02
C ALA A 130 -31.09 23.34 15.48
N ASN A 131 -31.42 24.04 16.58
CA ASN A 131 -30.56 25.06 17.16
C ASN A 131 -29.40 24.45 17.95
N VAL A 132 -29.61 23.33 18.65
CA VAL A 132 -28.55 22.60 19.36
C VAL A 132 -27.55 21.99 18.37
N GLU A 133 -28.02 21.46 17.24
CA GLU A 133 -27.15 20.88 16.21
C GLU A 133 -26.33 21.96 15.46
N THR A 134 -26.93 23.12 15.21
CA THR A 134 -26.23 24.28 14.60
C THR A 134 -25.19 24.87 15.56
N GLN A 135 -25.50 24.95 16.85
CA GLN A 135 -24.58 25.44 17.87
C GLN A 135 -23.39 24.47 18.06
N SER A 136 -23.65 23.16 18.13
CA SER A 136 -22.61 22.12 18.19
C SER A 136 -21.70 22.14 16.94
N ARG A 137 -22.26 22.40 15.76
CA ARG A 137 -21.49 22.50 14.52
C ARG A 137 -20.59 23.73 14.48
N ASN A 138 -21.05 24.86 15.01
CA ASN A 138 -20.27 26.10 15.12
C ASN A 138 -19.15 25.98 16.17
N GLU A 139 -19.42 25.33 17.30
CA GLU A 139 -18.42 25.03 18.33
C GLU A 139 -17.33 24.09 17.80
N ASN A 140 -17.71 23.06 17.04
CA ASN A 140 -16.75 22.16 16.38
C ASN A 140 -15.91 22.86 15.31
N GLN A 141 -16.49 23.78 14.52
CA GLN A 141 -15.72 24.58 13.55
C GLN A 141 -14.76 25.55 14.24
N THR A 142 -15.17 26.13 15.37
CA THR A 142 -14.31 27.03 16.17
C THR A 142 -13.14 26.27 16.79
N ALA A 143 -13.38 25.06 17.32
CA ALA A 143 -12.34 24.19 17.85
C ALA A 143 -11.36 23.74 16.75
N LEU A 144 -11.85 23.43 15.54
CA LEU A 144 -11.00 23.05 14.42
C LEU A 144 -10.10 24.20 13.96
N LYS A 145 -10.64 25.42 13.93
CA LYS A 145 -9.89 26.64 13.60
C LYS A 145 -8.82 26.94 14.64
N GLN A 146 -9.15 26.85 15.93
CA GLN A 146 -8.18 27.02 17.02
C GLN A 146 -7.06 25.98 16.97
N LEU A 147 -7.36 24.73 16.60
CA LEU A 147 -6.35 23.69 16.41
C LEU A 147 -5.44 24.00 15.21
N HIS A 148 -6.01 24.44 14.10
CA HIS A 148 -5.26 24.85 12.91
C HIS A 148 -4.31 26.03 13.22
N ASP A 149 -4.81 27.05 13.92
CA ASP A 149 -4.03 28.23 14.28
C ASP A 149 -2.88 27.89 15.27
N ARG A 150 -3.11 26.96 16.21
CA ARG A 150 -2.05 26.44 17.11
C ARG A 150 -0.98 25.64 16.35
N VAL A 151 -1.38 24.85 15.35
CA VAL A 151 -0.44 24.11 14.52
C VAL A 151 0.41 25.07 13.69
N GLN A 152 -0.21 26.09 13.09
CA GLN A 152 0.48 27.11 12.32
C GLN A 152 1.48 27.91 13.18
N ALA A 153 1.06 28.34 14.38
CA ALA A 153 1.95 29.04 15.32
C ALA A 153 3.16 28.19 15.75
N ASN A 154 2.97 26.87 15.95
CA ASN A 154 4.06 25.95 16.25
C ASN A 154 5.04 25.76 15.08
N PHE A 155 4.57 25.87 13.83
CA PHE A 155 5.45 25.85 12.66
C PHE A 155 6.27 27.14 12.58
N GLU A 156 5.63 28.30 12.76
CA GLU A 156 6.31 29.60 12.75
C GLU A 156 7.33 29.75 13.89
N GLU A 157 7.05 29.22 15.09
CA GLU A 157 7.99 29.21 16.20
C GLU A 157 9.20 28.29 15.93
N LYS A 158 8.98 27.14 15.28
CA LYS A 158 10.07 26.24 14.87
C LYS A 158 10.94 26.81 13.75
N ASP A 159 10.36 27.57 12.83
CA ASP A 159 11.12 28.26 11.79
C ASP A 159 11.96 29.40 12.40
N LYS A 160 11.42 30.15 13.37
CA LYS A 160 12.20 31.13 14.15
C LYS A 160 13.33 30.49 14.95
N GLN A 161 13.10 29.31 15.54
CA GLN A 161 14.14 28.55 16.24
C GLN A 161 15.22 28.00 15.29
N ARG A 162 14.87 27.68 14.04
CA ARG A 162 15.84 27.29 13.00
C ARG A 162 16.70 28.47 12.56
N GLU A 163 16.10 29.64 12.34
CA GLU A 163 16.84 30.86 12.00
C GLU A 163 17.79 31.31 13.13
N ALA A 164 17.42 31.06 14.40
CA ALA A 164 18.29 31.33 15.55
C ALA A 164 19.47 30.34 15.68
N HIS A 165 19.36 29.13 15.13
CA HIS A 165 20.37 28.07 15.29
C HIS A 165 21.46 28.08 14.21
N ASP A 166 21.19 28.71 13.06
CA ASP A 166 22.15 28.85 11.95
C ASP A 166 23.11 30.06 12.12
N GLY A 167 23.00 30.79 13.24
CA GLY A 167 23.77 32.02 13.51
C GLY A 167 25.00 31.90 14.42
N ILE A 168 25.36 30.72 14.94
CA ILE A 168 26.49 30.58 15.88
C ILE A 168 27.63 29.78 15.27
N GLY A 169 28.67 30.52 14.86
CA GLY A 169 29.92 29.99 14.30
C GLY A 169 30.87 29.40 15.35
N ASN A 170 31.79 28.58 14.83
CA ASN A 170 32.88 27.87 15.47
C ASN A 170 33.65 28.64 16.56
N SER A 171 34.00 27.94 17.63
CA SER A 171 35.31 28.07 18.28
C SER A 171 35.75 26.77 18.95
N ASP A 172 37.07 26.56 18.91
CA ASP A 172 37.85 25.40 19.33
C ASP A 172 37.73 25.03 20.82
N SER A 173 38.03 23.77 21.16
CA SER A 173 39.03 23.45 22.21
C SER A 173 39.28 21.95 22.37
N GLN A 174 40.53 21.68 22.76
CA GLN A 174 41.20 20.40 22.93
C GLN A 174 40.94 19.74 24.31
N SER A 175 41.26 18.44 24.34
CA SER A 175 41.90 17.63 25.41
C SER A 175 41.26 17.46 26.80
N GLY A 176 41.28 16.21 27.29
CA GLY A 176 41.12 15.87 28.70
C GLY A 176 40.91 14.39 28.96
N PHE A 177 41.99 13.68 29.36
CA PHE A 177 42.01 12.34 29.94
C PHE A 177 41.23 12.26 31.27
N GLY A 178 40.68 11.09 31.60
CA GLY A 178 40.20 10.77 32.96
C GLY A 178 39.74 9.32 33.07
N SER A 179 40.42 8.55 33.93
CA SER A 179 40.27 7.12 34.17
C SER A 179 39.31 6.79 35.33
N ASP A 180 38.93 5.51 35.38
CA ASP A 180 38.53 4.69 36.53
C ASP A 180 37.23 4.97 37.30
N SER A 181 36.33 3.97 37.28
CA SER A 181 35.88 3.30 38.51
C SER A 181 35.13 2.00 38.20
N ALA A 182 35.57 0.94 38.86
CA ALA A 182 35.00 -0.39 38.84
C ALA A 182 33.82 -0.51 39.83
N THR A 183 32.84 -1.35 39.51
CA THR A 183 31.81 -1.84 40.46
C THR A 183 31.52 -3.31 40.14
N PRO A 184 31.39 -4.21 41.14
CA PRO A 184 31.32 -5.65 40.88
C PRO A 184 29.87 -6.18 40.82
N GLY A 185 29.68 -7.16 39.92
CA GLY A 185 29.02 -8.43 40.24
C GLY A 185 27.49 -8.46 40.25
N ARG A 186 26.90 -8.81 39.10
CA ARG A 186 25.61 -9.50 39.03
C ARG A 186 25.71 -10.61 37.98
N GLU A 187 25.76 -11.86 38.44
CA GLU A 187 25.70 -13.05 37.59
C GLU A 187 24.26 -13.23 37.10
N ASP A 188 23.99 -12.77 35.88
CA ASP A 188 22.83 -13.19 35.11
C ASP A 188 23.28 -14.23 34.08
N GLN A 189 22.55 -15.34 34.01
CA GLN A 189 22.75 -16.40 33.02
C GLN A 189 22.55 -15.84 31.60
N VAL A 190 23.65 -15.53 30.94
CA VAL A 190 23.67 -15.08 29.55
C VAL A 190 23.43 -16.29 28.65
N ALA A 191 22.23 -16.37 28.07
CA ALA A 191 21.99 -17.22 26.91
C ALA A 191 23.03 -16.89 25.84
N GLU A 192 23.73 -17.91 25.32
CA GLU A 192 24.80 -17.76 24.31
C GLU A 192 24.30 -16.91 23.13
N THR A 193 24.67 -15.63 23.13
CA THR A 193 24.44 -14.75 21.99
C THR A 193 25.17 -15.33 20.78
N PRO A 194 24.53 -15.47 19.61
CA PRO A 194 25.21 -15.89 18.39
C PRO A 194 26.42 -14.99 18.18
N ALA A 195 27.59 -15.61 18.05
CA ALA A 195 28.86 -14.92 18.03
C ALA A 195 28.82 -13.80 16.97
N VAL A 196 28.96 -12.55 17.41
CA VAL A 196 29.45 -11.48 16.53
C VAL A 196 30.87 -11.89 16.17
N HIS A 197 31.03 -12.65 15.09
CA HIS A 197 32.34 -13.13 14.68
C HIS A 197 33.24 -11.93 14.38
N ARG A 198 34.19 -11.67 15.27
CA ARG A 198 35.47 -11.01 14.93
C ARG A 198 36.45 -11.99 14.28
N GLY A 199 36.00 -13.21 13.98
CA GLY A 199 36.76 -14.26 13.30
C GLY A 199 36.70 -14.14 11.78
N LYS A 200 37.58 -14.88 11.10
CA LYS A 200 37.68 -14.97 9.64
C LYS A 200 36.32 -15.34 9.05
N ILE A 201 35.76 -14.48 8.21
CA ILE A 201 34.49 -14.74 7.51
C ILE A 201 34.72 -15.91 6.54
N ASP A 202 33.91 -16.96 6.65
CA ASP A 202 33.87 -18.02 5.63
C ASP A 202 33.55 -17.38 4.28
N SER A 203 34.44 -17.56 3.30
CA SER A 203 34.41 -16.93 1.98
C SER A 203 32.97 -16.86 1.43
N PRO A 204 32.32 -15.68 1.41
CA PRO A 204 30.92 -15.59 0.99
C PRO A 204 30.84 -15.91 -0.50
N SER A 205 29.74 -16.55 -0.92
CA SER A 205 29.38 -16.57 -2.34
C SER A 205 29.00 -15.15 -2.74
N TYR A 206 29.50 -14.68 -3.88
CA TYR A 206 29.18 -13.37 -4.48
C TYR A 206 28.20 -13.58 -5.63
N GLU A 207 27.06 -14.18 -5.33
CA GLU A 207 26.11 -14.73 -6.31
C GLU A 207 24.71 -14.15 -6.10
N GLY A 208 23.98 -14.02 -7.22
CA GLY A 208 22.59 -13.60 -7.23
C GLY A 208 21.73 -14.62 -7.95
N THR A 209 20.55 -14.91 -7.41
CA THR A 209 19.54 -15.74 -8.06
C THR A 209 18.18 -15.07 -8.02
N CYS A 210 17.55 -14.79 -9.17
CA CYS A 210 16.21 -14.21 -9.23
C CYS A 210 15.18 -15.21 -9.71
N TYR A 211 14.06 -15.29 -9.00
CA TYR A 211 12.91 -16.12 -9.31
C TYR A 211 11.79 -15.24 -9.83
N LEU A 212 11.15 -15.69 -10.91
CA LEU A 212 9.90 -15.14 -11.42
C LEU A 212 8.79 -16.16 -11.16
N SER A 213 7.85 -15.81 -10.28
CA SER A 213 6.71 -16.66 -9.97
C SER A 213 5.80 -16.84 -11.20
N LEU A 214 4.90 -17.82 -11.14
CA LEU A 214 3.84 -17.99 -12.14
C LEU A 214 3.00 -16.71 -12.34
N ARG A 215 2.95 -15.86 -11.31
CA ARG A 215 2.20 -14.59 -11.27
C ARG A 215 3.02 -13.38 -11.68
N GLN A 216 4.23 -13.60 -12.22
CA GLN A 216 5.19 -12.54 -12.54
C GLN A 216 5.70 -11.77 -11.32
N GLU A 217 5.57 -12.31 -10.11
CA GLU A 217 6.18 -11.72 -8.92
C GLU A 217 7.65 -12.08 -8.91
N ARG A 218 8.50 -11.14 -8.44
CA ARG A 218 9.94 -11.32 -8.48
C ARG A 218 10.48 -11.47 -7.07
N VAL A 219 11.32 -12.47 -6.87
CA VAL A 219 12.06 -12.68 -5.63
C VAL A 219 13.52 -12.88 -5.98
N CYS A 220 14.40 -12.03 -5.47
CA CYS A 220 15.83 -12.19 -5.70
C CYS A 220 16.54 -12.60 -4.42
N VAL A 221 17.46 -13.53 -4.56
CA VAL A 221 18.33 -14.05 -3.52
C VAL A 221 19.72 -13.51 -3.79
N LEU A 222 20.24 -12.71 -2.87
CA LEU A 222 21.48 -11.98 -3.07
C LEU A 222 22.47 -12.34 -1.95
N SER A 223 23.72 -12.59 -2.34
CA SER A 223 24.78 -12.99 -1.44
C SER A 223 26.09 -12.29 -1.83
N PRO A 224 26.75 -11.52 -0.93
CA PRO A 224 26.17 -10.93 0.28
C PRO A 224 25.25 -9.75 -0.04
N PHE A 225 24.36 -9.43 0.89
CA PHE A 225 23.52 -8.23 0.82
C PHE A 225 23.78 -7.37 2.05
N CYS A 226 23.98 -6.08 1.82
CA CYS A 226 24.27 -5.12 2.87
C CYS A 226 23.23 -4.00 2.91
N VAL A 227 23.07 -3.39 4.07
CA VAL A 227 22.28 -2.18 4.27
C VAL A 227 23.19 -1.18 4.98
N GLU A 228 23.36 0.00 4.37
CA GLU A 228 24.05 1.13 4.97
C GLU A 228 23.02 2.12 5.50
N VAL A 229 23.07 2.42 6.79
CA VAL A 229 22.21 3.42 7.41
C VAL A 229 23.05 4.61 7.80
N ASN A 230 22.71 5.78 7.25
CA ASN A 230 23.46 7.00 7.50
C ASN A 230 22.97 7.73 8.77
N GLY A 231 23.63 8.85 9.09
CA GLY A 231 23.35 9.67 10.27
C GLY A 231 21.95 10.26 10.34
N GLN A 232 21.23 10.25 9.21
CA GLN A 232 19.85 10.70 9.08
C GLN A 232 18.85 9.55 9.19
N GLY A 233 19.30 8.32 9.46
CA GLY A 233 18.45 7.13 9.54
C GLY A 233 17.97 6.64 8.17
N VAL A 234 18.62 7.06 7.07
CA VAL A 234 18.28 6.60 5.73
C VAL A 234 18.99 5.28 5.46
N ALA A 235 18.22 4.21 5.28
CA ALA A 235 18.73 2.90 4.89
C ALA A 235 18.92 2.81 3.36
N THR A 236 20.13 2.51 2.94
CA THR A 236 20.52 2.32 1.54
C THR A 236 20.88 0.85 1.32
N PRO A 237 20.12 0.12 0.50
CA PRO A 237 20.43 -1.27 0.19
C PRO A 237 21.64 -1.33 -0.76
N VAL A 238 22.58 -2.20 -0.44
CA VAL A 238 23.83 -2.42 -1.18
C VAL A 238 23.92 -3.89 -1.55
N VAL A 239 23.90 -4.16 -2.84
CA VAL A 239 24.09 -5.50 -3.39
C VAL A 239 25.56 -5.66 -3.72
N VAL A 240 26.17 -6.74 -3.24
CA VAL A 240 27.53 -7.09 -3.64
C VAL A 240 27.44 -8.22 -4.63
N LEU A 241 27.78 -7.95 -5.89
CA LEU A 241 27.86 -8.96 -6.94
C LEU A 241 29.28 -8.99 -7.49
N ASP A 242 29.76 -10.17 -7.82
CA ASP A 242 30.97 -10.32 -8.61
C ASP A 242 30.61 -10.04 -10.08
N PRO A 243 31.20 -9.04 -10.74
CA PRO A 243 30.92 -8.76 -12.16
C PRO A 243 31.23 -9.94 -13.08
N ASP A 244 32.10 -10.86 -12.65
CA ASP A 244 32.45 -12.07 -13.39
C ASP A 244 31.53 -13.27 -13.07
N LYS A 245 30.55 -13.12 -12.16
CA LYS A 245 29.56 -14.15 -11.86
C LYS A 245 28.18 -13.78 -12.39
N ASP A 246 27.57 -14.74 -13.06
CA ASP A 246 26.25 -14.56 -13.65
C ASP A 246 25.14 -14.50 -12.60
N LEU A 247 24.26 -13.50 -12.73
CA LEU A 247 22.94 -13.52 -12.11
C LEU A 247 22.16 -14.68 -12.72
N SER A 248 21.85 -15.70 -11.92
CA SER A 248 21.01 -16.80 -12.37
C SER A 248 19.54 -16.41 -12.26
N CYS A 249 18.72 -16.69 -13.28
CA CYS A 249 17.28 -16.46 -13.16
C CYS A 249 16.43 -17.64 -13.58
N PHE A 250 15.39 -17.81 -12.80
CA PHE A 250 14.57 -18.99 -12.79
C PHE A 250 13.11 -18.58 -12.90
N ARG A 251 12.39 -19.14 -13.85
CA ARG A 251 10.94 -19.04 -13.88
C ARG A 251 10.36 -20.24 -13.14
N LEU A 252 9.58 -19.96 -12.10
CA LEU A 252 8.77 -20.97 -11.44
C LEU A 252 7.63 -21.35 -12.37
N ARG A 253 7.47 -22.65 -12.59
CA ARG A 253 6.37 -23.24 -13.35
C ARG A 253 5.41 -23.93 -12.39
N LYS A 254 4.29 -24.41 -12.95
CA LYS A 254 3.42 -25.30 -12.19
C LYS A 254 4.24 -26.51 -11.75
N HIS A 255 3.84 -27.10 -10.63
CA HIS A 255 4.47 -28.34 -10.15
C HIS A 255 5.93 -28.17 -9.69
N ARG A 256 6.28 -26.95 -9.23
CA ARG A 256 7.61 -26.61 -8.70
C ARG A 256 8.74 -26.81 -9.71
N GLU A 257 8.41 -26.96 -10.98
CA GLU A 257 9.38 -27.00 -12.06
C GLU A 257 10.05 -25.63 -12.19
N VAL A 258 11.35 -25.63 -12.43
CA VAL A 258 12.14 -24.42 -12.56
C VAL A 258 12.83 -24.43 -13.91
N THR A 259 12.60 -23.38 -14.71
CA THR A 259 13.29 -23.21 -16.00
C THR A 259 14.25 -22.04 -15.93
N SER A 260 15.53 -22.28 -16.25
CA SER A 260 16.50 -21.20 -16.38
C SER A 260 16.15 -20.27 -17.54
N THR A 261 16.62 -19.04 -17.45
CA THR A 261 16.41 -18.00 -18.46
C THR A 261 17.77 -17.43 -18.88
N GLY A 262 17.91 -17.04 -20.15
CA GLY A 262 19.14 -16.41 -20.64
C GLY A 262 19.42 -15.04 -20.02
N GLN A 263 20.70 -14.63 -20.05
CA GLN A 263 21.23 -13.46 -19.33
C GLN A 263 20.52 -12.14 -19.64
N ASP A 264 20.19 -11.87 -20.92
CA ASP A 264 19.50 -10.63 -21.30
C ASP A 264 18.17 -10.42 -20.56
N ARG A 265 17.42 -11.51 -20.37
CA ARG A 265 16.15 -11.47 -19.62
C ARG A 265 16.39 -11.41 -18.13
N CYS A 266 17.49 -11.99 -17.64
CA CYS A 266 17.90 -11.85 -16.25
C CYS A 266 18.10 -10.39 -15.85
N ASP A 267 18.84 -9.65 -16.66
CA ASP A 267 19.09 -8.23 -16.43
C ASP A 267 17.80 -7.41 -16.50
N GLU A 268 16.90 -7.76 -17.43
CA GLU A 268 15.57 -7.15 -17.48
C GLU A 268 14.77 -7.41 -16.20
N TRP A 269 14.78 -8.64 -15.70
CA TRP A 269 14.07 -9.00 -14.47
C TRP A 269 14.67 -8.31 -13.26
N LEU A 270 16.00 -8.20 -13.16
CA LEU A 270 16.65 -7.46 -12.09
C LEU A 270 16.23 -5.98 -12.13
N ARG A 271 16.22 -5.34 -13.32
CA ARG A 271 15.73 -3.96 -13.47
C ARG A 271 14.28 -3.80 -13.05
N GLN A 272 13.42 -4.74 -13.44
CA GLN A 272 12.00 -4.75 -13.05
C GLN A 272 11.84 -5.00 -11.55
N PHE A 273 12.62 -5.91 -10.97
CA PHE A 273 12.68 -6.18 -9.54
C PHE A 273 13.07 -4.92 -8.78
N VAL A 274 14.14 -4.22 -9.16
CA VAL A 274 14.57 -2.96 -8.50
C VAL A 274 13.42 -1.94 -8.51
N LYS A 275 12.72 -1.81 -9.64
CA LYS A 275 11.59 -0.91 -9.79
C LYS A 275 10.40 -1.31 -8.90
N GLU A 276 10.08 -2.60 -8.82
CA GLU A 276 8.94 -3.12 -8.06
C GLU A 276 9.20 -3.20 -6.56
N ALA A 277 10.43 -3.51 -6.16
CA ALA A 277 10.89 -3.40 -4.79
C ALA A 277 10.78 -1.95 -4.28
N ASP A 278 10.78 -0.98 -5.20
CA ASP A 278 10.50 0.44 -4.95
C ASP A 278 11.39 0.95 -3.81
N PHE A 279 12.70 0.76 -3.94
CA PHE A 279 13.66 1.24 -2.94
C PHE A 279 13.64 2.77 -2.91
N SER A 280 13.60 3.37 -1.71
CA SER A 280 13.64 4.84 -1.54
C SER A 280 14.92 5.45 -2.11
N ARG A 281 15.98 4.64 -2.21
CA ARG A 281 17.24 4.95 -2.88
C ARG A 281 17.55 3.86 -3.91
N PRO A 282 18.21 4.21 -5.03
CA PRO A 282 18.70 3.21 -5.98
C PRO A 282 19.56 2.16 -5.26
N LEU A 283 19.40 0.88 -5.65
CA LEU A 283 20.30 -0.18 -5.22
C LEU A 283 21.73 0.18 -5.63
N SER A 284 22.65 0.18 -4.67
CA SER A 284 24.07 0.32 -4.97
C SER A 284 24.65 -1.06 -5.27
N PHE A 285 25.22 -1.23 -6.45
CA PHE A 285 25.96 -2.44 -6.81
C PHE A 285 27.44 -2.22 -6.48
N GLN A 286 28.01 -3.14 -5.71
CA GLN A 286 29.41 -3.12 -5.28
C GLN A 286 30.08 -4.43 -5.69
N ASN A 287 31.40 -4.39 -5.84
CA ASN A 287 32.19 -5.56 -6.19
C ASN A 287 32.71 -6.29 -4.94
N ARG A 288 33.34 -7.44 -5.18
CA ARG A 288 33.98 -8.25 -4.14
C ARG A 288 34.99 -7.47 -3.30
N SER A 289 35.87 -6.68 -3.93
CA SER A 289 36.92 -5.96 -3.21
C SER A 289 36.37 -4.88 -2.27
N TRP A 290 35.24 -4.26 -2.62
CA TRP A 290 34.52 -3.36 -1.71
C TRP A 290 34.11 -4.06 -0.42
N PHE A 291 33.56 -5.27 -0.52
CA PHE A 291 33.12 -6.05 0.64
C PHE A 291 34.32 -6.53 1.47
N GLU A 292 35.37 -7.02 0.82
CA GLU A 292 36.60 -7.48 1.50
C GLU A 292 37.36 -6.32 2.19
N ALA A 293 37.20 -5.08 1.71
CA ALA A 293 37.75 -3.89 2.34
C ALA A 293 36.95 -3.41 3.57
N LEU A 294 35.77 -3.99 3.85
CA LEU A 294 34.98 -3.60 5.01
C LEU A 294 35.70 -3.98 6.31
N THR A 295 35.79 -3.01 7.21
CA THR A 295 36.27 -3.25 8.57
C THR A 295 35.10 -3.61 9.48
N TRP A 296 35.16 -4.83 10.05
CA TRP A 296 34.14 -5.35 10.98
C TRP A 296 34.40 -4.82 12.39
N ASN A 297 33.62 -3.82 12.78
CA ASN A 297 33.77 -3.10 14.04
C ASN A 297 32.38 -2.65 14.54
N ASN A 298 32.31 -1.78 15.53
CA ASN A 298 31.03 -1.31 16.07
C ASN A 298 30.16 -0.53 15.06
N LYS A 299 30.68 -0.19 13.87
CA LYS A 299 29.95 0.45 12.77
C LYS A 299 29.61 -0.53 11.63
N SER A 300 30.14 -1.76 11.61
CA SER A 300 29.85 -2.75 10.56
C SER A 300 29.65 -4.13 11.17
N VAL A 301 28.51 -4.76 10.91
CA VAL A 301 28.22 -6.13 11.40
C VAL A 301 27.97 -7.07 10.23
N TYR A 302 28.56 -8.26 10.30
CA TYR A 302 28.30 -9.36 9.39
C TYR A 302 27.47 -10.44 10.10
N VAL A 303 26.36 -10.84 9.49
CA VAL A 303 25.45 -11.87 9.99
C VAL A 303 25.56 -13.10 9.08
N ASP A 304 26.27 -14.12 9.57
CA ASP A 304 26.47 -15.40 8.87
C ASP A 304 25.34 -16.41 9.16
N ALA A 305 24.51 -16.13 10.17
CA ALA A 305 23.51 -17.06 10.69
C ALA A 305 22.27 -17.20 9.79
N GLN A 306 22.31 -18.12 8.80
CA GLN A 306 21.16 -18.59 7.98
C GLN A 306 20.41 -17.44 7.25
N PRO A 307 19.46 -17.70 6.32
CA PRO A 307 19.00 -16.63 5.43
C PRO A 307 18.22 -15.55 6.17
N ALA A 308 18.38 -14.32 5.70
CA ALA A 308 17.58 -13.17 6.11
C ALA A 308 16.60 -12.80 4.98
N ALA A 309 15.44 -12.25 5.34
CA ALA A 309 14.48 -11.73 4.38
C ALA A 309 14.38 -10.21 4.51
N PHE A 310 14.31 -9.52 3.37
CA PHE A 310 14.31 -8.06 3.33
C PHE A 310 13.11 -7.58 2.56
N LEU A 311 12.39 -6.63 3.13
CA LEU A 311 11.29 -5.99 2.47
C LEU A 311 11.37 -4.48 2.70
N ASN A 312 11.40 -3.72 1.61
CA ASN A 312 11.24 -2.27 1.71
C ASN A 312 9.74 -1.93 1.78
N LEU A 313 9.34 -1.31 2.88
CA LEU A 313 7.94 -0.98 3.16
C LEU A 313 7.63 0.50 2.99
N MET A 314 8.57 1.31 2.52
CA MET A 314 8.58 2.74 2.90
C MET A 314 8.84 3.70 1.74
N ALA A 315 8.71 3.23 0.49
CA ALA A 315 8.47 4.15 -0.61
C ALA A 315 7.10 4.82 -0.46
N ALA A 316 6.94 6.01 -1.04
CA ALA A 316 5.69 6.78 -1.00
C ALA A 316 4.47 5.97 -1.45
N SER A 317 4.67 4.93 -2.28
CA SER A 317 3.61 4.03 -2.71
C SER A 317 2.99 3.21 -1.57
N ASN A 318 3.71 2.97 -0.47
CA ASN A 318 3.28 2.16 0.68
C ASN A 318 2.53 2.94 1.76
N ALA A 319 2.40 4.26 1.62
CA ALA A 319 1.40 5.02 2.38
C ALA A 319 -0.04 4.53 2.06
N ASN A 320 -0.22 3.84 0.95
CA ASN A 320 -1.44 3.10 0.67
C ASN A 320 -1.40 1.74 1.37
N ILE A 321 -2.34 1.51 2.28
CA ILE A 321 -2.44 0.26 3.04
C ILE A 321 -2.38 -0.96 2.14
N ALA A 322 -3.06 -0.98 0.99
CA ALA A 322 -3.12 -2.14 0.12
C ALA A 322 -1.79 -2.51 -0.53
N HIS A 323 -0.93 -1.54 -0.78
CA HIS A 323 0.44 -1.80 -1.23
C HIS A 323 1.28 -2.39 -0.09
N PHE A 324 1.17 -1.79 1.10
CA PHE A 324 1.85 -2.30 2.30
C PHE A 324 1.42 -3.74 2.61
N SER A 325 0.11 -3.99 2.66
CA SER A 325 -0.49 -5.30 2.83
C SER A 325 0.00 -6.30 1.79
N GLY A 326 0.04 -5.88 0.52
CA GLY A 326 0.49 -6.71 -0.59
C GLY A 326 1.93 -7.16 -0.43
N ARG A 327 2.80 -6.23 0.00
CA ARG A 327 4.21 -6.50 0.28
C ARG A 327 4.40 -7.45 1.46
N ILE A 328 3.69 -7.22 2.56
CA ILE A 328 3.74 -8.10 3.72
C ILE A 328 3.20 -9.50 3.38
N GLY A 329 2.09 -9.58 2.64
CA GLY A 329 1.53 -10.84 2.16
C GLY A 329 2.49 -11.61 1.25
N HIS A 330 3.16 -10.92 0.32
CA HIS A 330 4.16 -11.55 -0.54
C HIS A 330 5.39 -12.01 0.25
N LEU A 331 5.88 -11.23 1.23
CA LEU A 331 6.94 -11.69 2.13
C LEU A 331 6.51 -12.92 2.92
N PHE A 332 5.31 -12.91 3.50
CA PHE A 332 4.76 -14.05 4.21
C PHE A 332 4.69 -15.28 3.29
N HIS A 333 4.22 -15.13 2.05
CA HIS A 333 4.23 -16.19 1.05
C HIS A 333 5.63 -16.77 0.83
N VAL A 334 6.65 -15.92 0.62
CA VAL A 334 8.05 -16.35 0.45
C VAL A 334 8.54 -17.12 1.67
N MET A 335 8.20 -16.66 2.88
CA MET A 335 8.57 -17.32 4.13
C MET A 335 7.96 -18.72 4.27
N GLN A 336 6.69 -18.88 3.87
CA GLN A 336 6.01 -20.18 3.91
C GLN A 336 6.49 -21.14 2.80
N ASN A 337 7.20 -20.65 1.79
CA ASN A 337 7.58 -21.41 0.60
C ASN A 337 9.06 -21.25 0.23
N LEU A 338 9.94 -21.19 1.23
CA LEU A 338 11.39 -20.99 1.06
C LEU A 338 12.05 -22.01 0.13
N ASP A 339 11.54 -23.24 0.12
CA ASP A 339 11.99 -24.30 -0.78
C ASP A 339 11.86 -23.93 -2.25
N LEU A 340 10.81 -23.20 -2.63
CA LEU A 340 10.62 -22.71 -4.01
C LEU A 340 11.66 -21.68 -4.44
N TYR A 341 12.31 -21.03 -3.48
CA TYR A 341 13.29 -19.97 -3.70
C TYR A 341 14.73 -20.42 -3.40
N GLY A 342 14.98 -21.75 -3.43
CA GLY A 342 16.32 -22.32 -3.25
C GLY A 342 16.76 -22.46 -1.79
N PHE A 343 15.83 -22.35 -0.84
CA PHE A 343 16.10 -22.44 0.61
C PHE A 343 15.44 -23.66 1.25
N ALA A 344 15.42 -24.79 0.54
CA ALA A 344 14.86 -26.04 1.07
C ALA A 344 15.51 -26.42 2.42
N GLY A 345 14.67 -26.70 3.43
CA GLY A 345 15.12 -27.06 4.78
C GLY A 345 15.71 -25.90 5.60
N LYS A 346 15.65 -24.67 5.12
CA LYS A 346 16.12 -23.48 5.84
C LYS A 346 14.97 -22.78 6.55
N LYS A 347 15.30 -22.06 7.61
CA LYS A 347 14.38 -21.14 8.30
C LYS A 347 14.93 -19.72 8.20
N LEU A 348 14.07 -18.77 7.87
CA LEU A 348 14.40 -17.35 8.00
C LEU A 348 14.44 -17.00 9.49
N ARG A 349 15.55 -16.44 9.94
CA ARG A 349 15.71 -16.00 11.34
C ARG A 349 15.66 -14.48 11.47
N HIS A 350 15.99 -13.76 10.41
CA HIS A 350 16.03 -12.31 10.41
C HIS A 350 15.11 -11.77 9.32
N ILE A 351 14.20 -10.87 9.69
CA ILE A 351 13.32 -10.17 8.77
C ILE A 351 13.63 -8.68 8.92
N ALA A 352 14.19 -8.07 7.89
CA ALA A 352 14.55 -6.66 7.90
C ALA A 352 13.56 -5.84 7.09
N LEU A 353 12.89 -4.91 7.77
CA LEU A 353 11.92 -4.00 7.20
C LEU A 353 12.57 -2.62 7.06
N LEU A 354 12.84 -2.19 5.82
CA LEU A 354 13.58 -0.93 5.57
C LEU A 354 12.64 0.28 5.58
N GLY A 355 13.06 1.38 6.22
CA GLY A 355 12.22 2.57 6.35
C GLY A 355 12.78 3.93 6.72
N GLU A 356 12.05 4.99 6.35
CA GLU A 356 12.31 6.37 6.79
C GLU A 356 11.62 6.74 8.12
N ILE A 357 12.14 7.78 8.79
CA ILE A 357 11.66 8.29 10.10
C ILE A 357 10.15 8.54 10.10
N THR A 358 9.64 9.09 8.99
CA THR A 358 8.26 9.54 8.86
C THR A 358 7.24 8.42 8.98
N HIS A 359 7.56 7.20 8.54
CA HIS A 359 6.64 6.08 8.75
C HIS A 359 7.01 5.16 9.89
N GLN A 360 8.19 5.32 10.52
CA GLN A 360 8.33 4.81 11.89
C GLN A 360 7.29 5.43 12.81
N LYS A 361 6.89 6.68 12.61
CA LYS A 361 5.75 7.26 13.35
C LYS A 361 4.42 6.55 13.07
N MET A 362 4.24 5.97 11.88
CA MET A 362 3.10 5.11 11.58
C MET A 362 3.19 3.76 12.30
N MET A 363 4.40 3.32 12.67
CA MET A 363 4.67 2.09 13.42
C MET A 363 4.82 2.31 14.94
N HIS A 364 5.05 3.56 15.35
CA HIS A 364 5.48 3.92 16.69
C HIS A 364 4.91 5.30 17.03
N VAL A 365 3.77 5.31 17.70
CA VAL A 365 3.35 6.45 18.53
C VAL A 365 3.47 5.98 19.97
N PRO A 366 4.61 6.19 20.65
CA PRO A 366 4.78 5.78 22.03
C PRO A 366 3.77 6.52 22.92
N GLY A 367 3.05 5.77 23.77
CA GLY A 367 2.21 6.33 24.83
C GLY A 367 0.73 6.55 24.47
N ASP A 368 0.32 6.28 23.24
CA ASP A 368 -1.09 6.37 22.86
C ASP A 368 -1.61 4.98 22.49
N ALA A 369 -2.18 4.30 23.49
CA ALA A 369 -2.81 2.98 23.36
C ALA A 369 -3.92 2.94 22.29
N GLN A 370 -4.31 4.09 21.72
CA GLN A 370 -5.25 4.18 20.61
C GLN A 370 -4.66 3.78 19.24
N TYR A 371 -3.33 3.77 19.06
CA TYR A 371 -2.71 3.44 17.77
C TYR A 371 -2.30 1.97 17.67
N ASP A 372 -3.23 1.07 17.99
CA ASP A 372 -3.20 -0.29 17.44
C ASP A 372 -3.39 -0.15 15.92
N ASN A 373 -2.27 -0.12 15.20
CA ASN A 373 -2.27 0.17 13.78
C ASN A 373 -2.04 -1.11 12.96
N TRP A 374 -2.71 -1.12 11.82
CA TRP A 374 -2.73 -2.21 10.85
C TRP A 374 -1.33 -2.72 10.47
N HIS A 375 -0.35 -1.81 10.39
CA HIS A 375 0.99 -2.12 9.89
C HIS A 375 1.80 -2.93 10.92
N MET A 376 1.77 -2.51 12.18
CA MET A 376 2.47 -3.19 13.27
C MET A 376 1.94 -4.60 13.52
N ARG A 377 0.62 -4.75 13.61
CA ARG A 377 0.02 -6.07 13.86
C ARG A 377 0.30 -7.05 12.74
N LEU A 378 0.23 -6.61 11.48
CA LEU A 378 0.56 -7.52 10.39
C LEU A 378 2.06 -7.83 10.32
N ALA A 379 2.94 -6.88 10.66
CA ALA A 379 4.36 -7.14 10.78
C ALA A 379 4.67 -8.14 11.91
N GLN A 380 3.92 -8.11 13.02
CA GLN A 380 4.04 -9.10 14.10
C GLN A 380 3.65 -10.52 13.64
N VAL A 381 2.72 -10.66 12.70
CA VAL A 381 2.36 -11.97 12.11
C VAL A 381 3.51 -12.57 11.29
N LEU A 382 4.48 -11.76 10.84
CA LEU A 382 5.70 -12.28 10.23
C LEU A 382 6.63 -12.93 11.27
N GLY A 383 6.54 -12.54 12.54
CA GLY A 383 7.22 -13.23 13.62
C GLY A 383 6.49 -14.53 13.94
N ASP A 384 7.23 -15.60 14.20
CA ASP A 384 6.70 -16.67 15.05
C ASP A 384 6.60 -16.13 16.49
N ASN A 385 5.85 -16.78 17.39
CA ASN A 385 5.68 -16.31 18.79
C ASN A 385 6.99 -16.11 19.57
N GLU A 386 8.10 -16.63 19.05
CA GLU A 386 9.44 -16.55 19.64
C GLU A 386 10.25 -15.35 19.13
N ILE A 387 9.73 -14.60 18.16
CA ILE A 387 10.48 -13.55 17.47
C ILE A 387 9.92 -12.18 17.90
N PRO A 388 10.60 -11.44 18.79
CA PRO A 388 10.15 -10.11 19.16
C PRO A 388 10.20 -9.19 17.94
N VAL A 389 9.15 -8.39 17.76
CA VAL A 389 9.18 -7.26 16.84
C VAL A 389 9.88 -6.12 17.55
N GLU A 390 11.12 -5.87 17.20
CA GLU A 390 11.92 -4.83 17.82
C GLU A 390 12.03 -3.61 16.91
N LEU A 391 11.68 -2.45 17.49
CA LEU A 391 11.80 -1.17 16.84
C LEU A 391 13.10 -0.51 17.29
N GLY A 392 14.16 -0.72 16.52
CA GLY A 392 15.43 0.01 16.68
C GLY A 392 16.46 -0.60 17.64
N PHE A 393 17.54 0.17 17.81
CA PHE A 393 18.86 -0.20 18.32
C PHE A 393 18.90 -0.75 19.75
N PRO A 394 19.85 -1.66 20.09
CA PRO A 394 21.27 -1.67 19.62
C PRO A 394 21.66 -2.66 18.49
N MET A 395 22.77 -2.36 17.78
CA MET A 395 23.36 -3.21 16.70
C MET A 395 23.52 -4.67 17.11
N SER A 396 23.83 -4.90 18.38
CA SER A 396 24.01 -6.22 18.98
C SER A 396 22.77 -7.10 18.91
N ARG A 397 21.60 -6.53 18.62
CA ARG A 397 20.34 -7.27 18.49
C ARG A 397 20.05 -7.73 17.07
N PHE A 398 20.69 -7.16 16.04
CA PHE A 398 20.51 -7.66 14.66
C PHE A 398 21.08 -9.06 14.45
N THR A 399 21.96 -9.52 15.35
CA THR A 399 22.42 -10.91 15.38
C THR A 399 21.41 -11.84 16.03
N GLN A 400 20.40 -11.32 16.73
CA GLN A 400 19.32 -12.12 17.27
C GLN A 400 18.22 -12.33 16.21
N PRO A 401 17.61 -13.52 16.16
CA PRO A 401 16.43 -13.75 15.34
C PRO A 401 15.33 -12.72 15.68
N GLY A 402 14.74 -12.10 14.67
CA GLY A 402 13.93 -10.90 14.89
C GLY A 402 13.24 -10.37 13.64
N VAL A 403 12.12 -9.67 13.83
CA VAL A 403 11.62 -8.68 12.87
C VAL A 403 12.23 -7.34 13.25
N HIS A 404 13.08 -6.84 12.37
CA HIS A 404 13.99 -5.73 12.57
C HIS A 404 13.59 -4.57 11.67
N PHE A 405 13.23 -3.43 12.25
CA PHE A 405 13.00 -2.21 11.49
C PHE A 405 14.31 -1.43 11.31
N LEU A 406 14.76 -1.30 10.07
CA LEU A 406 16.01 -0.63 9.71
C LEU A 406 15.74 0.76 9.14
N GLY A 407 16.17 1.77 9.90
CA GLY A 407 16.14 3.18 9.51
C GLY A 407 15.41 4.03 10.55
N GLY A 408 15.16 5.29 10.22
CA GLY A 408 14.19 6.11 10.95
C GLY A 408 14.66 6.82 12.25
N HIS A 409 15.86 6.53 12.76
CA HIS A 409 16.45 7.27 13.87
C HIS A 409 17.74 7.98 13.46
N ARG A 410 18.00 9.15 14.06
CA ARG A 410 19.30 9.83 13.97
C ARG A 410 20.35 9.03 14.75
N THR A 411 20.91 8.00 14.12
CA THR A 411 21.99 7.19 14.69
C THR A 411 23.33 7.60 14.11
N ARG A 412 24.43 7.00 14.58
CA ARG A 412 25.70 7.06 13.84
C ARG A 412 25.57 6.24 12.56
N ASN A 413 26.41 6.53 11.55
CA ASN A 413 26.50 5.69 10.36
C ASN A 413 26.86 4.26 10.77
N PHE A 414 26.10 3.28 10.29
CA PHE A 414 26.42 1.87 10.47
C PHE A 414 26.07 1.06 9.20
N ARG A 415 26.65 -0.12 9.11
CA ARG A 415 26.44 -1.08 8.03
C ARG A 415 26.14 -2.45 8.61
N ILE A 416 25.16 -3.13 8.05
CA ILE A 416 24.88 -4.53 8.37
C ILE A 416 24.90 -5.30 7.06
N CYS A 417 25.56 -6.45 7.05
CA CYS A 417 25.63 -7.33 5.91
C CYS A 417 25.18 -8.73 6.32
N TRP A 418 24.45 -9.40 5.43
CA TRP A 418 24.01 -10.78 5.59
C TRP A 418 24.61 -11.62 4.50
N LYS A 419 24.94 -12.86 4.85
CA LYS A 419 25.42 -13.84 3.88
C LYS A 419 24.41 -14.08 2.77
N ASN A 420 23.15 -14.33 3.13
CA ASN A 420 22.07 -14.52 2.17
C ASN A 420 20.89 -13.62 2.52
N ALA A 421 20.40 -12.90 1.52
CA ALA A 421 19.20 -12.11 1.61
C ALA A 421 18.17 -12.57 0.58
N VAL A 422 16.93 -12.79 1.02
CA VAL A 422 15.77 -13.00 0.16
C VAL A 422 15.01 -11.69 0.07
N LEU A 423 14.85 -11.17 -1.13
CA LEU A 423 14.20 -9.90 -1.38
C LEU A 423 12.96 -10.13 -2.25
N PRO A 424 11.74 -10.06 -1.68
CA PRO A 424 10.52 -10.03 -2.47
C PRO A 424 10.31 -8.63 -3.06
N ALA A 425 10.01 -8.56 -4.36
CA ALA A 425 9.50 -7.37 -5.00
C ALA A 425 8.01 -7.53 -5.29
N PHE A 426 7.23 -6.53 -4.90
CA PHE A 426 5.80 -6.51 -5.18
C PHE A 426 5.24 -5.11 -5.10
N LEU A 427 4.53 -4.69 -6.15
CA LEU A 427 3.82 -3.42 -6.14
C LEU A 427 2.30 -3.61 -6.08
N LYS A 428 1.74 -4.57 -6.84
CA LYS A 428 0.30 -4.75 -7.04
C LYS A 428 -0.04 -6.19 -7.45
N GLY A 429 -0.79 -6.91 -6.63
CA GLY A 429 -1.28 -8.24 -6.96
C GLY A 429 -2.05 -8.87 -5.80
N ARG A 430 -2.45 -10.13 -5.97
CA ARG A 430 -3.10 -10.96 -4.95
C ARG A 430 -2.07 -11.34 -3.88
N MET A 431 -2.47 -11.39 -2.60
CA MET A 431 -1.54 -11.61 -1.48
C MET A 431 -1.14 -13.08 -1.31
N PHE A 432 -2.03 -14.00 -1.65
CA PHE A 432 -1.90 -15.42 -1.31
C PHE A 432 -1.88 -16.29 -2.54
N VAL A 433 -1.16 -17.42 -2.51
CA VAL A 433 -0.97 -18.30 -3.67
C VAL A 433 -1.67 -19.64 -3.44
N SER A 434 -2.55 -20.03 -4.38
CA SER A 434 -3.38 -21.24 -4.19
C SER A 434 -2.54 -22.52 -4.17
N ALA A 435 -3.06 -23.52 -3.45
CA ALA A 435 -2.43 -24.84 -3.37
C ALA A 435 -2.23 -25.48 -4.75
N ASP A 436 -3.17 -25.27 -5.68
CA ASP A 436 -3.07 -25.72 -7.07
C ASP A 436 -1.86 -25.13 -7.81
N GLU A 437 -1.45 -23.91 -7.45
CA GLU A 437 -0.28 -23.25 -8.02
C GLU A 437 1.03 -23.77 -7.40
N LEU A 438 1.02 -24.22 -6.14
CA LEU A 438 2.22 -24.61 -5.37
C LEU A 438 2.43 -26.12 -5.16
N GLN A 439 1.44 -26.96 -5.52
CA GLN A 439 1.36 -28.39 -5.15
C GLN A 439 1.49 -28.69 -3.65
N ALA A 440 1.17 -27.74 -2.78
CA ALA A 440 1.21 -28.01 -1.37
C ALA A 440 0.00 -28.86 -0.97
N LYS A 441 0.18 -30.19 -0.92
CA LYS A 441 -0.73 -31.12 -0.24
C LYS A 441 -0.52 -30.95 1.27
N ALA A 442 -1.10 -29.90 1.84
CA ALA A 442 -1.38 -29.96 3.26
C ALA A 442 -2.73 -30.64 3.46
N ASP A 443 -2.88 -31.37 4.55
CA ASP A 443 -4.18 -31.83 5.04
C ASP A 443 -4.97 -30.59 5.46
N LEU A 444 -5.67 -30.01 4.49
CA LEU A 444 -6.62 -28.94 4.71
C LEU A 444 -7.83 -29.54 5.43
N PRO A 445 -8.37 -28.86 6.45
CA PRO A 445 -9.69 -29.23 6.94
C PRO A 445 -10.67 -29.14 5.77
N GLU A 446 -11.68 -30.01 5.77
CA GLU A 446 -12.60 -30.22 4.64
C GLU A 446 -13.32 -28.91 4.21
N ASN A 447 -13.45 -27.97 5.14
CA ASN A 447 -13.99 -26.63 4.95
C ASN A 447 -12.97 -25.58 4.44
N ALA A 448 -11.78 -25.98 4.02
CA ALA A 448 -10.74 -25.09 3.49
C ALA A 448 -10.33 -25.43 2.05
N ILE A 449 -11.09 -26.31 1.37
CA ILE A 449 -10.86 -26.68 -0.02
C ILE A 449 -10.87 -25.43 -0.91
N GLY A 450 -9.76 -25.15 -1.59
CA GLY A 450 -9.62 -23.98 -2.47
C GLY A 450 -9.18 -22.69 -1.77
N VAL A 451 -8.91 -22.73 -0.46
CA VAL A 451 -8.28 -21.63 0.29
C VAL A 451 -6.76 -21.80 0.23
N PRO A 452 -5.98 -20.77 -0.11
CA PRO A 452 -4.53 -20.85 -0.07
C PRO A 452 -3.98 -21.17 1.33
N LEU A 453 -2.92 -21.98 1.40
CA LEU A 453 -2.31 -22.38 2.67
C LEU A 453 -1.67 -21.22 3.42
N ASP A 454 -0.99 -20.34 2.68
CA ASP A 454 -0.44 -19.11 3.24
C ASP A 454 -1.55 -18.19 3.78
N ALA A 455 -2.74 -18.16 3.17
CA ALA A 455 -3.88 -17.44 3.71
C ALA A 455 -4.40 -18.03 5.03
N ILE A 456 -4.39 -19.35 5.18
CA ILE A 456 -4.78 -20.02 6.43
C ILE A 456 -3.72 -19.77 7.51
N ALA A 457 -2.45 -19.93 7.18
CA ALA A 457 -1.34 -19.69 8.09
C ALA A 457 -1.32 -18.23 8.57
N LEU A 458 -1.53 -17.26 7.67
CA LEU A 458 -1.62 -15.85 8.04
C LEU A 458 -2.76 -15.62 9.03
N ARG A 459 -3.96 -16.15 8.76
CA ARG A 459 -5.12 -15.97 9.66
C ARG A 459 -4.90 -16.60 11.03
N LYS A 460 -4.28 -17.77 11.11
CA LYS A 460 -3.88 -18.37 12.39
C LYS A 460 -2.90 -17.46 13.14
N GLY A 461 -1.91 -16.91 12.45
CA GLY A 461 -0.98 -15.94 13.02
C GLY A 461 -1.69 -14.67 13.51
N ILE A 462 -2.65 -14.15 12.74
CA ILE A 462 -3.48 -13.01 13.14
C ILE A 462 -4.30 -13.35 14.38
N GLY A 463 -4.97 -14.51 14.41
CA GLY A 463 -5.77 -14.92 15.57
C GLY A 463 -4.94 -14.97 16.85
N LYS A 464 -3.74 -15.55 16.74
CA LYS A 464 -2.79 -15.65 17.84
C LYS A 464 -2.25 -14.29 18.30
N VAL A 465 -1.84 -13.43 17.36
CA VAL A 465 -1.19 -12.13 17.66
C VAL A 465 -2.20 -11.06 18.08
N VAL A 466 -3.42 -11.11 17.54
CA VAL A 466 -4.41 -10.03 17.66
C VAL A 466 -5.56 -10.40 18.59
N PHE A 467 -6.03 -11.64 18.56
CA PHE A 467 -7.17 -12.08 19.38
C PHE A 467 -6.78 -12.94 20.58
N ASP A 468 -5.54 -13.40 20.66
CA ASP A 468 -5.13 -14.47 21.59
C ASP A 468 -5.99 -15.74 21.41
N GLU A 469 -6.40 -16.01 20.15
CA GLU A 469 -7.23 -17.14 19.76
C GLU A 469 -6.45 -18.06 18.80
N GLU A 470 -6.39 -19.37 19.09
CA GLU A 470 -5.79 -20.34 18.16
C GLU A 470 -6.73 -20.73 17.00
N LYS A 471 -8.05 -20.55 17.19
CA LYS A 471 -9.06 -20.90 16.20
C LYS A 471 -9.36 -19.70 15.29
N LEU A 472 -9.71 -19.99 14.04
CA LEU A 472 -10.28 -18.98 13.15
C LEU A 472 -11.66 -18.53 13.65
N PRO A 473 -12.03 -17.24 13.51
CA PRO A 473 -13.35 -16.76 13.87
C PRO A 473 -14.46 -17.49 13.11
N ASP A 474 -15.57 -17.75 13.78
CA ASP A 474 -16.74 -18.38 13.17
C ASP A 474 -17.50 -17.38 12.29
N MET A 475 -17.95 -17.86 11.13
CA MET A 475 -18.75 -17.06 10.21
C MET A 475 -20.16 -16.85 10.78
N LYS A 476 -20.69 -15.62 10.68
CA LYS A 476 -22.04 -15.26 11.10
C LYS A 476 -22.85 -14.72 9.93
N ARG A 477 -24.17 -14.85 9.99
CA ARG A 477 -25.14 -14.22 9.05
C ARG A 477 -25.11 -12.69 9.17
N ARG A 478 -24.02 -12.08 8.74
CA ARG A 478 -23.77 -10.63 8.79
C ARG A 478 -23.34 -10.16 7.40
N LEU A 479 -24.06 -9.15 6.91
CA LEU A 479 -23.78 -8.39 5.69
C LEU A 479 -23.15 -7.06 6.09
N VAL A 480 -21.98 -6.75 5.53
CA VAL A 480 -21.26 -5.51 5.84
C VAL A 480 -21.08 -4.67 4.58
N LEU A 481 -21.53 -3.42 4.61
CA LEU A 481 -21.19 -2.41 3.60
C LEU A 481 -19.93 -1.65 4.02
N LEU A 482 -18.85 -1.80 3.25
CA LEU A 482 -17.58 -1.10 3.44
C LEU A 482 -17.66 0.28 2.78
N ALA A 483 -18.21 1.25 3.50
CA ALA A 483 -18.32 2.64 3.08
C ALA A 483 -16.96 3.37 3.07
N ARG A 484 -16.94 4.53 2.40
CA ARG A 484 -15.76 5.40 2.28
C ARG A 484 -16.15 6.85 2.59
N GLY A 485 -15.26 7.61 3.22
CA GLY A 485 -15.52 9.00 3.61
C GLY A 485 -14.75 10.05 2.78
N ARG A 486 -13.58 9.71 2.23
CA ARG A 486 -12.72 10.67 1.50
C ARG A 486 -12.77 10.55 -0.02
N THR A 487 -12.53 9.36 -0.55
CA THR A 487 -12.39 9.15 -2.01
C THR A 487 -13.26 7.99 -2.47
N ARG A 488 -13.76 8.06 -3.70
CA ARG A 488 -14.70 7.08 -4.27
C ARG A 488 -15.93 6.90 -3.37
N VAL A 489 -16.54 8.04 -3.05
CA VAL A 489 -17.74 8.12 -2.21
C VAL A 489 -18.93 8.34 -3.14
N PHE A 490 -20.02 7.64 -2.92
CA PHE A 490 -21.27 7.91 -3.63
C PHE A 490 -21.83 9.29 -3.22
N GLU A 491 -22.79 9.80 -3.97
CA GLU A 491 -23.61 10.92 -3.49
C GLU A 491 -24.40 10.48 -2.25
N ALA A 492 -24.75 11.43 -1.38
CA ALA A 492 -25.36 11.12 -0.08
C ALA A 492 -26.70 10.37 -0.23
N GLU A 493 -27.54 10.79 -1.17
CA GLU A 493 -28.83 10.16 -1.42
C GLU A 493 -28.69 8.79 -2.08
N ASP A 494 -27.71 8.64 -2.98
CA ASP A 494 -27.40 7.35 -3.61
C ASP A 494 -26.84 6.33 -2.61
N GLN A 495 -25.96 6.78 -1.70
CA GLN A 495 -25.43 5.98 -0.60
C GLN A 495 -26.58 5.49 0.29
N LYS A 496 -27.49 6.38 0.71
CA LYS A 496 -28.66 6.01 1.52
C LYS A 496 -29.57 5.03 0.80
N ALA A 497 -29.78 5.21 -0.51
CA ALA A 497 -30.60 4.31 -1.31
C ALA A 497 -30.00 2.89 -1.36
N LEU A 498 -28.68 2.79 -1.57
CA LEU A 498 -27.98 1.50 -1.53
C LEU A 498 -28.04 0.87 -0.13
N GLU A 499 -27.74 1.65 0.92
CA GLU A 499 -27.79 1.19 2.31
C GLU A 499 -29.15 0.61 2.68
N LYS A 500 -30.23 1.35 2.38
CA LYS A 500 -31.60 0.91 2.63
C LYS A 500 -31.92 -0.43 1.95
N GLN A 501 -31.55 -0.58 0.68
CA GLN A 501 -31.84 -1.81 -0.08
C GLN A 501 -31.07 -3.02 0.48
N LEU A 502 -29.81 -2.82 0.89
CA LEU A 502 -29.01 -3.88 1.50
C LEU A 502 -29.52 -4.25 2.90
N GLU A 503 -29.93 -3.26 3.69
CA GLU A 503 -30.53 -3.47 5.01
C GLU A 503 -31.86 -4.24 4.90
N ASP A 504 -32.74 -3.83 3.99
CA ASP A 504 -34.02 -4.50 3.74
C ASP A 504 -33.79 -5.96 3.28
N LEU A 505 -32.81 -6.18 2.40
CA LEU A 505 -32.40 -7.52 1.97
C LEU A 505 -31.90 -8.36 3.15
N ALA A 506 -30.99 -7.84 3.97
CA ALA A 506 -30.46 -8.55 5.14
C ALA A 506 -31.58 -8.90 6.13
N LYS A 507 -32.46 -7.95 6.47
CA LYS A 507 -33.63 -8.16 7.34
C LYS A 507 -34.54 -9.25 6.79
N SER A 508 -34.84 -9.24 5.49
CA SER A 508 -35.70 -10.24 4.85
C SER A 508 -35.15 -11.68 4.94
N ARG A 509 -33.86 -11.83 5.22
CA ARG A 509 -33.17 -13.11 5.36
C ARG A 509 -32.81 -13.47 6.79
N GLY A 510 -33.13 -12.61 7.76
CA GLY A 510 -32.68 -12.77 9.15
C GLY A 510 -31.17 -12.63 9.31
N TRP A 511 -30.54 -11.74 8.54
CA TRP A 511 -29.12 -11.40 8.66
C TRP A 511 -28.95 -10.06 9.36
N GLU A 512 -27.85 -9.92 10.09
CA GLU A 512 -27.38 -8.62 10.58
C GLU A 512 -26.86 -7.77 9.42
N TYR A 513 -27.08 -6.46 9.51
CA TYR A 513 -26.55 -5.49 8.56
C TYR A 513 -25.73 -4.43 9.29
N GLU A 514 -24.58 -4.08 8.72
CA GLU A 514 -23.72 -3.02 9.23
C GLU A 514 -23.11 -2.21 8.08
N THR A 515 -23.18 -0.88 8.15
CA THR A 515 -22.34 -0.01 7.33
C THR A 515 -21.14 0.45 8.14
N VAL A 516 -19.94 0.21 7.62
CA VAL A 516 -18.70 0.58 8.29
C VAL A 516 -17.82 1.42 7.38
N SER A 517 -17.33 2.54 7.93
CA SER A 517 -16.18 3.27 7.38
C SER A 517 -14.99 3.05 8.30
N PHE A 518 -13.86 2.63 7.74
CA PHE A 518 -12.61 2.42 8.49
C PHE A 518 -11.81 3.69 8.71
N GLU A 519 -12.27 4.82 8.17
CA GLU A 519 -11.61 6.10 8.37
C GLU A 519 -11.60 6.43 9.86
N ASN A 520 -10.39 6.57 10.43
CA ASN A 520 -10.15 6.86 11.84
C ASN A 520 -10.60 5.76 12.84
N LYS A 521 -10.88 4.53 12.38
CA LYS A 521 -11.10 3.40 13.30
C LYS A 521 -9.78 2.76 13.72
N PRO A 522 -9.56 2.46 15.01
CA PRO A 522 -8.47 1.59 15.46
C PRO A 522 -8.52 0.24 14.76
N PHE A 523 -7.36 -0.41 14.57
CA PHE A 523 -7.27 -1.66 13.81
C PHE A 523 -8.19 -2.75 14.37
N THR A 524 -8.24 -2.92 15.70
CA THR A 524 -9.12 -3.90 16.36
C THR A 524 -10.60 -3.68 16.02
N GLN A 525 -11.06 -2.43 15.97
CA GLN A 525 -12.44 -2.13 15.57
C GLN A 525 -12.69 -2.39 14.09
N GLN A 526 -11.73 -2.11 13.22
CA GLN A 526 -11.85 -2.47 11.79
C GLN A 526 -12.00 -3.98 11.63
N LEU A 527 -11.22 -4.73 12.39
CA LEU A 527 -11.20 -6.18 12.40
C LEU A 527 -12.51 -6.76 12.95
N ASP A 528 -13.04 -6.24 14.05
CA ASP A 528 -14.34 -6.65 14.62
C ASP A 528 -15.50 -6.48 13.64
N SER A 529 -15.41 -5.48 12.75
CA SER A 529 -16.44 -5.23 11.74
C SER A 529 -16.50 -6.33 10.67
N VAL A 530 -15.38 -7.02 10.39
CA VAL A 530 -15.27 -7.96 9.26
C VAL A 530 -14.98 -9.40 9.67
N LYS A 531 -14.41 -9.65 10.86
CA LYS A 531 -13.87 -10.96 11.26
C LYS A 531 -14.91 -12.09 11.28
N ASN A 532 -16.19 -11.76 11.44
CA ASN A 532 -17.30 -12.71 11.45
C ASN A 532 -18.27 -12.50 10.28
N ALA A 533 -18.00 -11.57 9.37
CA ALA A 533 -18.92 -11.24 8.29
C ALA A 533 -18.97 -12.36 7.25
N ALA A 534 -20.18 -12.84 6.93
CA ALA A 534 -20.38 -13.81 5.84
C ALA A 534 -20.34 -13.14 4.46
N VAL A 535 -20.81 -11.89 4.35
CA VAL A 535 -20.75 -11.14 3.08
C VAL A 535 -20.29 -9.72 3.36
N ALA A 536 -19.33 -9.24 2.58
CA ALA A 536 -18.95 -7.85 2.51
C ALA A 536 -19.22 -7.30 1.11
N VAL A 537 -19.69 -6.07 1.03
CA VAL A 537 -19.86 -5.33 -0.21
C VAL A 537 -19.14 -4.00 -0.08
N GLY A 538 -18.44 -3.56 -1.12
CA GLY A 538 -17.73 -2.28 -1.05
C GLY A 538 -17.19 -1.84 -2.39
N ILE A 539 -17.04 -0.52 -2.53
CA ILE A 539 -16.43 0.06 -3.71
C ILE A 539 -14.92 -0.16 -3.71
N HIS A 540 -14.38 -0.47 -4.89
CA HIS A 540 -12.98 -0.72 -5.16
C HIS A 540 -12.10 0.31 -4.45
N GLY A 541 -11.26 -0.13 -3.51
CA GLY A 541 -10.60 0.78 -2.58
C GLY A 541 -9.70 0.10 -1.58
N ALA A 542 -8.84 0.90 -0.95
CA ALA A 542 -7.93 0.46 0.11
C ALA A 542 -8.65 -0.16 1.31
N ASN A 543 -9.92 0.19 1.55
CA ASN A 543 -10.76 -0.41 2.58
C ASN A 543 -11.04 -1.91 2.34
N LEU A 544 -11.03 -2.37 1.09
CA LEU A 544 -11.25 -3.79 0.75
C LEU A 544 -10.11 -4.70 1.21
N VAL A 545 -8.94 -4.14 1.59
CA VAL A 545 -7.87 -4.89 2.25
C VAL A 545 -8.36 -5.62 3.48
N ASN A 546 -9.27 -5.04 4.26
CA ASN A 546 -9.75 -5.65 5.50
C ASN A 546 -10.52 -6.96 5.25
N THR A 547 -10.93 -7.25 4.01
CA THR A 547 -11.58 -8.52 3.67
C THR A 547 -10.66 -9.73 3.83
N ILE A 548 -9.33 -9.56 3.90
CA ILE A 548 -8.40 -10.66 4.21
C ILE A 548 -8.67 -11.29 5.59
N PHE A 549 -9.30 -10.53 6.49
CA PHE A 549 -9.63 -10.96 7.84
C PHE A 549 -11.00 -11.65 7.95
N MET A 550 -11.77 -11.67 6.85
CA MET A 550 -13.04 -12.40 6.83
C MET A 550 -12.79 -13.91 6.90
N PRO A 551 -13.76 -14.68 7.41
CA PRO A 551 -13.68 -16.14 7.42
C PRO A 551 -13.49 -16.68 6.00
N PRO A 552 -12.77 -17.80 5.82
CA PRO A 552 -12.69 -18.47 4.53
C PRO A 552 -14.09 -18.78 3.97
N HIS A 553 -14.22 -18.76 2.64
CA HIS A 553 -15.49 -18.95 1.93
C HIS A 553 -16.58 -17.87 2.14
N ALA A 554 -16.34 -16.86 2.97
CA ALA A 554 -17.17 -15.67 2.99
C ALA A 554 -17.15 -14.97 1.62
N GLY A 555 -18.15 -14.15 1.35
CA GLY A 555 -18.35 -13.48 0.08
C GLY A 555 -17.88 -12.04 0.05
N LEU A 556 -17.21 -11.63 -1.03
CA LEU A 556 -16.93 -10.24 -1.37
C LEU A 556 -17.66 -9.85 -2.66
N VAL A 557 -18.48 -8.81 -2.59
CA VAL A 557 -19.02 -8.11 -3.75
C VAL A 557 -18.27 -6.79 -3.92
N GLU A 558 -17.42 -6.71 -4.95
CA GLU A 558 -16.62 -5.53 -5.23
C GLU A 558 -17.28 -4.64 -6.29
N ILE A 559 -17.46 -3.36 -5.98
CA ILE A 559 -18.08 -2.38 -6.89
C ILE A 559 -16.98 -1.58 -7.59
N PHE A 560 -16.93 -1.57 -8.91
CA PHE A 560 -15.95 -0.79 -9.68
C PHE A 560 -16.57 0.48 -10.25
N PRO A 561 -15.93 1.66 -10.08
CA PRO A 561 -16.33 2.86 -10.80
C PRO A 561 -16.33 2.65 -12.32
N TYR A 562 -17.20 3.39 -13.02
CA TYR A 562 -17.32 3.31 -14.48
C TYR A 562 -15.96 3.40 -15.19
N GLY A 563 -15.67 2.40 -16.01
CA GLY A 563 -14.45 2.31 -16.81
C GLY A 563 -13.15 2.12 -16.00
N PHE A 564 -13.24 1.82 -14.70
CA PHE A 564 -12.09 1.59 -13.83
C PHE A 564 -12.21 0.25 -13.10
N ALA A 565 -11.81 -0.84 -13.77
CA ALA A 565 -11.81 -2.20 -13.22
C ALA A 565 -10.41 -2.82 -13.19
N HIS A 566 -10.08 -3.56 -12.12
CA HIS A 566 -8.90 -4.41 -12.03
C HIS A 566 -8.97 -5.43 -10.88
N GLY A 567 -8.43 -6.64 -11.09
CA GLY A 567 -8.53 -7.76 -10.14
C GLY A 567 -7.61 -7.70 -8.91
N MET A 568 -7.41 -6.53 -8.31
CA MET A 568 -6.53 -6.41 -7.13
C MET A 568 -7.11 -7.15 -5.93
N TYR A 569 -8.40 -6.99 -5.65
CA TYR A 569 -9.07 -7.60 -4.50
C TYR A 569 -9.85 -8.86 -4.85
N GLU A 570 -9.60 -9.42 -6.04
CA GLU A 570 -10.24 -10.66 -6.48
C GLU A 570 -10.10 -11.75 -5.39
N ARG A 571 -11.23 -12.33 -4.98
CA ARG A 571 -11.32 -13.34 -3.90
C ARG A 571 -10.71 -12.88 -2.57
N GLY A 572 -10.84 -11.59 -2.27
CA GLY A 572 -10.27 -10.98 -1.07
C GLY A 572 -8.75 -11.08 -1.08
N LEU A 573 -8.11 -10.64 -2.17
CA LEU A 573 -6.67 -10.78 -2.41
C LEU A 573 -6.21 -12.25 -2.49
N ASN A 574 -7.09 -13.09 -3.04
CA ASN A 574 -6.99 -14.55 -3.06
C ASN A 574 -6.98 -15.19 -1.67
N SER A 575 -7.50 -14.55 -0.63
CA SER A 575 -7.51 -15.13 0.72
C SER A 575 -8.51 -16.27 0.90
N GLY A 576 -9.18 -16.74 -0.16
CA GLY A 576 -10.17 -17.81 -0.12
C GLY A 576 -11.61 -17.32 -0.01
N LEU A 577 -11.88 -16.05 -0.34
CA LEU A 577 -13.25 -15.55 -0.41
C LEU A 577 -13.92 -15.95 -1.72
N ARG A 578 -15.24 -16.15 -1.65
CA ARG A 578 -16.10 -16.08 -2.85
C ARG A 578 -16.11 -14.64 -3.34
N TYR A 579 -16.27 -14.45 -4.65
CA TYR A 579 -16.08 -13.15 -5.26
C TYR A 579 -17.09 -12.90 -6.37
N ALA A 580 -17.68 -11.70 -6.36
CA ALA A 580 -18.42 -11.12 -7.46
C ALA A 580 -17.96 -9.67 -7.65
N SER A 581 -18.03 -9.17 -8.88
CA SER A 581 -17.71 -7.80 -9.21
C SER A 581 -18.88 -7.14 -9.94
N VAL A 582 -19.15 -5.89 -9.61
CA VAL A 582 -20.16 -5.06 -10.29
C VAL A 582 -19.49 -3.84 -10.87
N ASP A 583 -19.43 -3.77 -12.20
CA ASP A 583 -18.97 -2.58 -12.92
C ASP A 583 -20.12 -1.58 -13.02
N LEU A 584 -19.96 -0.40 -12.46
CA LEU A 584 -20.97 0.66 -12.56
C LEU A 584 -21.11 1.10 -14.02
N THR A 585 -22.36 1.20 -14.46
CA THR A 585 -22.71 1.57 -15.83
C THR A 585 -22.95 3.06 -16.01
N THR A 586 -23.15 3.79 -14.92
CA THR A 586 -23.37 5.24 -14.95
C THR A 586 -22.08 5.99 -15.30
N GLU A 587 -22.01 6.47 -16.54
CA GLU A 587 -20.89 7.27 -17.04
C GLU A 587 -20.85 8.65 -16.33
N PRO A 588 -19.69 9.09 -15.82
CA PRO A 588 -19.54 10.46 -15.33
C PRO A 588 -19.48 11.47 -16.47
N GLU A 589 -19.44 12.77 -16.13
CA GLU A 589 -19.10 13.80 -17.12
C GLU A 589 -17.80 13.42 -17.88
N ARG A 590 -17.76 13.67 -19.18
CA ARG A 590 -16.59 13.27 -19.99
C ARG A 590 -15.45 14.28 -19.82
N PRO A 591 -14.24 13.86 -19.43
CA PRO A 591 -13.12 14.78 -19.33
C PRO A 591 -12.61 15.18 -20.72
N PRO A 592 -12.14 16.42 -20.91
CA PRO A 592 -11.76 16.95 -22.24
C PRO A 592 -10.59 16.19 -22.88
N TYR A 593 -9.70 15.61 -22.08
CA TYR A 593 -8.56 14.83 -22.58
C TYR A 593 -8.91 13.39 -23.01
N LEU A 594 -10.19 12.99 -22.93
CA LEU A 594 -10.66 11.70 -23.45
C LEU A 594 -10.55 11.64 -24.99
N GLU A 595 -10.78 12.76 -25.67
CA GLU A 595 -10.72 12.87 -27.14
C GLU A 595 -9.34 12.48 -27.70
N ASN A 596 -8.27 12.79 -26.95
CA ASN A 596 -6.89 12.42 -27.29
C ASN A 596 -6.63 10.91 -27.26
N HIS A 597 -7.62 10.11 -26.84
CA HIS A 597 -7.53 8.67 -26.69
C HIS A 597 -8.66 7.95 -27.44
N GLU A 598 -9.03 8.46 -28.63
CA GLU A 598 -10.06 7.86 -29.51
C GLU A 598 -11.42 7.71 -28.82
N ASN A 599 -11.72 8.59 -27.86
CA ASN A 599 -12.91 8.50 -27.01
C ASN A 599 -13.02 7.18 -26.22
N SER A 600 -11.92 6.44 -26.05
CA SER A 600 -11.88 5.16 -25.34
C SER A 600 -11.45 5.35 -23.89
N VAL A 601 -12.37 5.11 -22.96
CA VAL A 601 -12.09 5.15 -21.51
C VAL A 601 -10.97 4.19 -21.14
N THR A 602 -11.04 2.95 -21.62
CA THR A 602 -10.03 1.91 -21.36
C THR A 602 -8.65 2.35 -21.83
N LYS A 603 -8.55 2.90 -23.04
CA LYS A 603 -7.28 3.42 -23.58
C LYS A 603 -6.77 4.58 -22.72
N CYS A 604 -7.65 5.51 -22.38
CA CYS A 604 -7.31 6.69 -21.58
C CYS A 604 -6.83 6.34 -20.17
N VAL A 605 -7.53 5.45 -19.46
CA VAL A 605 -7.15 4.98 -18.11
C VAL A 605 -5.81 4.25 -18.12
N ARG A 606 -5.49 3.53 -19.20
CA ARG A 606 -4.22 2.82 -19.36
C ARG A 606 -3.05 3.75 -19.65
N GLU A 607 -3.25 4.75 -20.51
CA GLU A 607 -2.17 5.56 -21.09
C GLU A 607 -1.97 6.90 -20.38
N ASN A 608 -2.98 7.41 -19.67
CA ASN A 608 -2.97 8.74 -19.07
C ASN A 608 -3.29 8.71 -17.56
N PRO A 609 -2.33 9.10 -16.68
CA PRO A 609 -2.54 9.14 -15.23
C PRO A 609 -3.70 10.04 -14.78
N ALA A 610 -3.96 11.16 -15.46
CA ALA A 610 -5.09 12.04 -15.13
C ALA A 610 -6.43 11.35 -15.41
N CYS A 611 -6.54 10.65 -16.55
CA CYS A 611 -7.70 9.83 -16.87
C CYS A 611 -7.92 8.71 -15.86
N LYS A 612 -6.84 8.03 -15.46
CA LYS A 612 -6.90 7.03 -14.40
C LYS A 612 -7.46 7.60 -13.11
N LEU A 613 -6.97 8.76 -12.65
CA LEU A 613 -7.47 9.42 -11.43
C LEU A 613 -8.93 9.88 -11.57
N TYR A 614 -9.33 10.32 -12.76
CA TYR A 614 -10.67 10.79 -13.06
C TYR A 614 -11.72 9.68 -12.98
N TYR A 615 -11.53 8.59 -13.73
CA TYR A 615 -12.46 7.46 -13.74
C TYR A 615 -12.44 6.67 -12.44
N ARG A 616 -11.27 6.61 -11.78
CA ARG A 616 -11.15 6.08 -10.42
C ARG A 616 -11.95 6.89 -9.38
N SER A 617 -12.39 8.11 -9.71
CA SER A 617 -13.24 8.96 -8.87
C SER A 617 -12.61 9.37 -7.53
N ASP A 618 -11.31 9.69 -7.53
CA ASP A 618 -10.63 10.05 -6.29
C ASP A 618 -10.96 11.48 -5.80
N ARG A 619 -11.39 12.37 -6.69
CA ARG A 619 -11.64 13.80 -6.40
C ARG A 619 -13.08 14.24 -6.67
N ARG A 620 -13.97 13.27 -6.85
CA ARG A 620 -15.36 13.48 -7.22
C ARG A 620 -16.21 12.36 -6.65
N LYS A 621 -17.51 12.60 -6.59
CA LYS A 621 -18.47 11.57 -6.21
C LYS A 621 -18.62 10.54 -7.32
N VAL A 622 -18.87 9.30 -6.92
CA VAL A 622 -19.08 8.19 -7.83
C VAL A 622 -20.54 8.22 -8.24
N PRO A 623 -20.86 8.44 -9.53
CA PRO A 623 -22.23 8.40 -9.98
C PRO A 623 -22.70 6.94 -9.99
N ILE A 624 -23.95 6.73 -9.59
CA ILE A 624 -24.58 5.41 -9.54
C ILE A 624 -26.06 5.57 -9.88
N SER A 625 -26.60 4.66 -10.69
CA SER A 625 -28.01 4.66 -11.06
C SER A 625 -28.81 3.69 -10.21
N ALA A 626 -30.14 3.83 -10.25
CA ALA A 626 -31.03 2.81 -9.68
C ALA A 626 -30.83 1.41 -10.31
N ALA A 627 -30.36 1.33 -11.57
CA ALA A 627 -30.04 0.06 -12.22
C ALA A 627 -28.78 -0.58 -11.62
N ASP A 628 -27.73 0.22 -11.40
CA ASP A 628 -26.51 -0.23 -10.73
C ASP A 628 -26.82 -0.71 -9.29
N VAL A 629 -27.63 0.02 -8.53
CA VAL A 629 -28.05 -0.40 -7.18
C VAL A 629 -28.75 -1.75 -7.21
N ARG A 630 -29.69 -1.97 -8.14
CA ARG A 630 -30.38 -3.26 -8.30
C ARG A 630 -29.40 -4.39 -8.62
N GLN A 631 -28.42 -4.14 -9.49
CA GLN A 631 -27.40 -5.12 -9.84
C GLN A 631 -26.53 -5.49 -8.62
N ILE A 632 -26.11 -4.49 -7.83
CA ILE A 632 -25.35 -4.73 -6.60
C ILE A 632 -26.15 -5.60 -5.63
N VAL A 633 -27.41 -5.25 -5.38
CA VAL A 633 -28.29 -5.99 -4.47
C VAL A 633 -28.51 -7.43 -4.95
N GLN A 634 -28.68 -7.64 -6.26
CA GLN A 634 -28.81 -8.96 -6.86
C GLN A 634 -27.56 -9.83 -6.64
N GLU A 635 -26.37 -9.28 -6.87
CA GLU A 635 -25.11 -10.01 -6.62
C GLU A 635 -24.92 -10.32 -5.13
N VAL A 636 -25.27 -9.38 -4.25
CA VAL A 636 -25.25 -9.62 -2.80
C VAL A 636 -26.23 -10.74 -2.41
N GLU A 637 -27.44 -10.76 -2.95
CA GLU A 637 -28.40 -11.83 -2.68
C GLU A 637 -27.90 -13.20 -3.14
N LEU A 638 -27.31 -13.28 -4.34
CA LEU A 638 -26.69 -14.51 -4.85
C LEU A 638 -25.52 -14.96 -3.98
N MET A 639 -24.71 -14.01 -3.49
CA MET A 639 -23.62 -14.29 -2.57
C MET A 639 -24.14 -14.83 -1.24
N MET A 640 -25.16 -14.20 -0.65
CA MET A 640 -25.79 -14.65 0.60
C MET A 640 -26.38 -16.07 0.48
N LYS A 641 -27.01 -16.40 -0.65
CA LYS A 641 -27.58 -17.74 -0.91
C LYS A 641 -26.51 -18.83 -1.02
N SER A 642 -25.32 -18.48 -1.49
CA SER A 642 -24.29 -19.44 -1.84
C SER A 642 -23.16 -19.54 -0.81
N THR A 643 -23.09 -18.62 0.15
CA THR A 643 -22.11 -18.65 1.23
C THR A 643 -22.46 -19.76 2.23
N PRO A 644 -21.55 -20.72 2.48
CA PRO A 644 -21.76 -21.78 3.47
C PRO A 644 -21.62 -21.18 4.87
N LEU A 645 -22.68 -21.31 5.67
CA LEU A 645 -22.74 -20.80 7.05
C LEU A 645 -22.65 -21.93 8.07
#